data_AF-A0A8C3DTV4-F1
#
_entry.id   AF-A0A8C3DTV4-F1
#
_cell.length_a   1.000
_cell.length_b   1.000
_cell.length_c   1.000
_cell.angle_alpha   90.00
_cell.angle_beta   90.00
_cell.angle_gamma   90.00
#
_symmetry.space_group_name_H-M   'P 1'
#
loop_
_entity.id
_entity.type
_entity.pdbx_description
1 polymer ?
#
loop_
_entity_poly.entity_id
_entity_poly.type
_entity_poly.pdbx_seq_one_letter_code
_entity_poly.pdbx_strand_id
1 'polypeptide(L)'
;MHRFVLVARQAAARLCGRGPGVCRGGRTDMALRCAASLAAGQQPRGPRREGTVRWSSAAKASAVKINEKASREKILTLESMNPQVKAVEYAVRGPIVLKAGEIEKELRKGIKKPFTEVIKANIGDAHAMGQRPITFLRQVVALCTYPNLLDSPSFPEDAKKRARRILQGCGGNSLGSYTASQGINCIREDVASYIERRDGGVPADPDNIYLTTGASDGISAILKILISGGGKSRTGVMIPIPQYPLYSAAISELDAIQVNYYLDEENCWALNVNELRRALNEAKAYCNPKVLCIINPGNPTGQVQNRKCIEDVIHFAWEEKLFLLADEVYQDNVYSEGCQFHSFKKILYEMGPEYYNNVELASFHSTSKGYMGECGYRGGYMEVINLHPEIKGQLVKLLSVRLCPPVSGQAAMDIVVNPPVPGEESYAQFIKEKESVLNNLAKKAKLTEDMFNKIPGVHCNPLQGAMYAFPRIFIPSKAIEEAEAHKMAPDMFYCMKLLEETGICVVPGSGFGQREGTYHFRARGRRSSLVPGPGGSWAAPCPPRGCVRPAPLWARFRLGSGRVLAMAPGKAPCRRRSSDSGVEPDRGALPRDRDQRTALSQKKKDQRIALFLSDFDQQAKEHIQEMKKELDSLLQTAEKAFAVELLTMPAAVRKMKRKEVLDLQGREEVALAAAVTDCSLEAMPNPKLVRTNSKKA
;
A
#
# COMPACT_ATOMS: atom_id res chain seq x y z
N MET A 1 -18.05 -14.12 33.34
CA MET A 1 -16.79 -14.47 34.04
C MET A 1 -16.91 -15.58 35.10
N HIS A 2 -18.08 -15.98 35.61
CA HIS A 2 -18.15 -16.93 36.74
C HIS A 2 -18.12 -18.44 36.43
N ARG A 3 -18.04 -18.86 35.15
CA ARG A 3 -17.94 -20.29 34.74
C ARG A 3 -16.53 -20.78 34.40
N PHE A 4 -15.54 -19.89 34.26
CA PHE A 4 -14.16 -20.29 33.88
C PHE A 4 -13.30 -20.76 35.06
N VAL A 5 -13.67 -20.43 36.29
CA VAL A 5 -12.88 -20.75 37.50
C VAL A 5 -13.10 -22.20 37.99
N LEU A 6 -14.20 -22.85 37.60
CA LEU A 6 -14.55 -24.18 38.13
C LEU A 6 -13.77 -25.34 37.50
N VAL A 7 -13.43 -25.25 36.20
CA VAL A 7 -12.74 -26.34 35.49
C VAL A 7 -11.26 -26.42 35.88
N ALA A 8 -10.62 -25.28 36.13
CA ALA A 8 -9.21 -25.20 36.52
C ALA A 8 -8.88 -25.93 37.84
N ARG A 9 -9.86 -26.10 38.74
CA ARG A 9 -9.66 -26.79 40.03
C ARG A 9 -9.68 -28.32 39.96
N GLN A 10 -10.18 -28.94 38.88
CA GLN A 10 -10.22 -30.40 38.76
C GLN A 10 -8.99 -31.02 38.07
N ALA A 11 -8.23 -30.22 37.29
CA ALA A 11 -7.02 -30.72 36.62
C ALA A 11 -5.79 -30.85 37.56
N ALA A 12 -5.67 -29.97 38.55
CA ALA A 12 -4.49 -29.89 39.42
C ALA A 12 -4.35 -31.05 40.44
N ALA A 13 -5.39 -31.89 40.60
CA ALA A 13 -5.44 -32.92 41.64
C ALA A 13 -5.02 -34.34 41.19
N ARG A 14 -4.46 -34.51 39.97
CA ARG A 14 -4.13 -35.83 39.39
C ARG A 14 -2.65 -36.11 39.10
N LEU A 15 -1.72 -35.21 39.47
CA LEU A 15 -0.30 -35.31 39.05
C LEU A 15 0.75 -35.41 40.18
N CYS A 16 0.34 -35.61 41.44
CA CYS A 16 1.28 -35.84 42.55
C CYS A 16 0.94 -37.12 43.32
N GLY A 17 1.61 -38.23 42.96
CA GLY A 17 1.44 -39.49 43.69
C GLY A 17 2.27 -40.66 43.17
N ARG A 18 3.59 -40.67 43.46
CA ARG A 18 4.43 -41.87 43.77
C ARG A 18 5.94 -41.54 43.86
N GLY A 19 6.62 -42.09 44.87
CA GLY A 19 8.06 -42.43 44.82
C GLY A 19 9.07 -41.40 45.38
N PRO A 20 9.83 -41.71 46.45
CA PRO A 20 10.87 -40.83 47.00
C PRO A 20 12.29 -41.13 46.44
N GLY A 21 13.18 -40.13 46.43
CA GLY A 21 14.52 -40.27 45.83
C GLY A 21 15.53 -39.14 46.11
N VAL A 22 15.76 -38.80 47.39
CA VAL A 22 17.04 -38.35 48.00
C VAL A 22 17.89 -37.21 47.34
N CYS A 23 18.10 -36.16 48.16
CA CYS A 23 19.24 -35.22 48.22
C CYS A 23 19.33 -33.91 47.37
N ARG A 24 19.15 -32.82 48.13
CA ARG A 24 20.04 -31.63 48.30
C ARG A 24 20.18 -30.59 47.17
N GLY A 25 19.67 -29.38 47.47
CA GLY A 25 20.46 -28.15 47.29
C GLY A 25 19.71 -26.90 46.79
N GLY A 26 19.74 -25.81 47.58
CA GLY A 26 19.86 -24.45 47.01
C GLY A 26 18.60 -23.62 46.68
N ARG A 27 17.82 -23.27 47.70
CA ARG A 27 16.93 -22.08 47.84
C ARG A 27 16.80 -21.09 46.64
N THR A 28 15.56 -20.87 46.21
CA THR A 28 15.02 -19.51 45.95
C THR A 28 13.69 -19.35 46.69
N ASP A 29 13.49 -18.21 47.32
CA ASP A 29 12.41 -17.94 48.28
C ASP A 29 11.37 -16.96 47.71
N MET A 30 10.20 -16.93 48.36
CA MET A 30 9.32 -15.77 48.50
C MET A 30 8.42 -15.33 47.33
N ALA A 31 7.35 -16.09 47.09
CA ALA A 31 6.04 -15.52 46.72
C ALA A 31 4.88 -16.47 47.10
N LEU A 32 3.74 -15.90 47.55
CA LEU A 32 2.44 -16.51 47.92
C LEU A 32 2.17 -16.80 49.41
N ARG A 33 1.64 -15.77 50.10
CA ARG A 33 0.70 -15.92 51.22
C ARG A 33 -0.58 -15.12 50.92
N CYS A 34 -1.66 -15.45 51.65
CA CYS A 34 -2.98 -14.78 51.70
C CYS A 34 -4.01 -15.10 50.60
N ALA A 35 -4.71 -16.23 50.75
CA ALA A 35 -6.15 -16.36 50.43
C ALA A 35 -6.77 -17.66 50.99
N ALA A 36 -7.48 -17.62 52.14
CA ALA A 36 -8.60 -18.55 52.49
C ALA A 36 -9.15 -18.35 53.94
N SER A 37 -10.35 -17.77 54.06
CA SER A 37 -11.34 -17.86 55.19
C SER A 37 -12.37 -16.73 55.01
N LEU A 38 -13.68 -16.87 55.21
CA LEU A 38 -14.59 -17.95 55.63
C LEU A 38 -15.97 -17.73 54.96
N ALA A 39 -16.77 -18.78 54.73
CA ALA A 39 -18.18 -18.63 54.31
C ALA A 39 -19.07 -19.85 54.66
N ALA A 40 -19.77 -19.78 55.80
CA ALA A 40 -20.95 -20.56 56.22
C ALA A 40 -21.45 -19.97 57.57
N GLY A 41 -22.73 -19.89 57.95
CA GLY A 41 -23.99 -20.10 57.22
C GLY A 41 -25.23 -19.94 58.16
N GLN A 42 -26.33 -19.36 57.65
CA GLN A 42 -27.72 -19.37 58.17
C GLN A 42 -28.11 -18.56 59.45
N GLN A 43 -29.41 -18.20 59.51
CA GLN A 43 -30.14 -17.32 60.45
C GLN A 43 -31.06 -18.16 61.41
N PRO A 44 -32.06 -17.68 62.22
CA PRO A 44 -32.66 -16.32 62.37
C PRO A 44 -33.22 -15.87 63.77
N ARG A 45 -33.88 -14.68 63.76
CA ARG A 45 -34.94 -14.12 64.68
C ARG A 45 -34.57 -13.49 66.04
N GLY A 46 -35.13 -12.28 66.26
CA GLY A 46 -35.81 -11.93 67.53
C GLY A 46 -35.15 -10.84 68.40
N PRO A 47 -35.88 -9.80 68.89
CA PRO A 47 -35.26 -8.63 69.52
C PRO A 47 -35.49 -8.51 71.04
N ARG A 48 -34.57 -7.82 71.77
CA ARG A 48 -34.90 -7.05 72.99
C ARG A 48 -33.82 -6.03 73.43
N ARG A 49 -34.23 -4.75 73.38
CA ARG A 49 -34.05 -3.61 74.30
C ARG A 49 -32.84 -3.46 75.26
N GLU A 50 -32.47 -2.17 75.34
CA GLU A 50 -32.02 -1.38 76.51
C GLU A 50 -30.55 -1.48 76.98
N GLY A 51 -29.93 -0.30 77.17
CA GLY A 51 -28.49 -0.14 77.43
C GLY A 51 -27.96 1.24 77.04
N THR A 52 -28.55 2.33 77.54
CA THR A 52 -28.13 3.71 77.26
C THR A 52 -26.89 4.15 78.05
N VAL A 53 -25.87 4.64 77.35
CA VAL A 53 -24.96 5.70 77.84
C VAL A 53 -24.87 6.78 76.76
N ARG A 54 -24.73 8.05 77.15
CA ARG A 54 -25.17 9.23 76.39
C ARG A 54 -24.04 10.25 76.19
N TRP A 55 -24.25 11.16 75.22
CA TRP A 55 -23.46 12.36 74.88
C TRP A 55 -22.19 12.10 74.06
N SER A 56 -21.77 12.95 73.10
CA SER A 56 -22.26 14.30 72.75
C SER A 56 -22.43 14.51 71.22
N SER A 57 -23.27 15.48 70.84
CA SER A 57 -23.67 15.74 69.45
C SER A 57 -22.96 16.94 68.84
N ALA A 58 -21.84 16.75 68.14
CA ALA A 58 -21.21 17.79 67.32
C ALA A 58 -20.24 17.24 66.25
N ALA A 59 -20.75 16.65 65.17
CA ALA A 59 -19.99 16.47 63.94
C ALA A 59 -20.90 16.75 62.74
N LYS A 60 -20.72 17.91 62.11
CA LYS A 60 -21.42 18.25 60.86
C LYS A 60 -21.00 17.23 59.81
N ALA A 61 -21.94 16.45 59.30
CA ALA A 61 -21.72 15.65 58.11
C ALA A 61 -21.38 16.60 56.95
N SER A 62 -20.08 16.73 56.65
CA SER A 62 -19.63 17.49 55.49
C SER A 62 -20.05 16.71 54.26
N ALA A 63 -21.21 17.06 53.71
CA ALA A 63 -21.71 16.49 52.47
C ALA A 63 -20.72 16.83 51.37
N VAL A 64 -19.84 15.87 51.05
CA VAL A 64 -18.96 15.96 49.89
C VAL A 64 -19.85 16.14 48.68
N LYS A 65 -19.91 17.37 48.17
CA LYS A 65 -20.54 17.65 46.88
C LYS A 65 -19.79 16.80 45.86
N ILE A 66 -20.40 15.70 45.43
CA ILE A 66 -19.96 14.95 44.26
C ILE A 66 -20.08 15.92 43.11
N ASN A 67 -18.95 16.49 42.69
CA ASN A 67 -18.91 17.53 41.68
C ASN A 67 -19.51 16.96 40.39
N GLU A 68 -20.51 17.64 39.84
CA GLU A 68 -21.27 17.10 38.71
C GLU A 68 -20.37 16.93 37.50
N LYS A 69 -20.06 15.66 37.19
CA LYS A 69 -19.37 15.19 35.97
C LYS A 69 -18.37 16.18 35.38
N ALA A 70 -17.21 16.31 36.02
CA ALA A 70 -16.00 16.63 35.26
C ALA A 70 -15.88 15.58 34.14
N SER A 71 -16.14 15.98 32.89
CA SER A 71 -16.02 15.06 31.76
C SER A 71 -14.58 14.61 31.68
N ARG A 72 -14.33 13.31 31.83
CA ARG A 72 -12.97 12.74 31.76
C ARG A 72 -12.32 13.20 30.46
N GLU A 73 -11.34 14.09 30.58
CA GLU A 73 -10.61 14.62 29.42
C GLU A 73 -10.02 13.46 28.61
N LYS A 74 -10.05 13.61 27.29
CA LYS A 74 -9.52 12.59 26.39
C LYS A 74 -8.00 12.58 26.52
N ILE A 75 -7.47 11.55 27.18
CA ILE A 75 -6.02 11.37 27.37
C ILE A 75 -5.28 11.31 26.01
N LEU A 76 -5.90 10.69 25.00
CA LEU A 76 -5.38 10.63 23.63
C LEU A 76 -6.15 11.60 22.72
N THR A 77 -5.45 12.62 22.23
CA THR A 77 -5.89 13.56 21.19
C THR A 77 -4.81 13.65 20.10
N LEU A 78 -5.06 14.39 19.02
CA LEU A 78 -4.02 14.69 18.02
C LEU A 78 -2.88 15.53 18.63
N GLU A 79 -3.14 16.30 19.69
CA GLU A 79 -2.11 17.06 20.39
C GLU A 79 -1.22 16.14 21.23
N SER A 80 -1.82 15.24 22.04
CA SER A 80 -1.09 14.37 22.97
C SER A 80 -0.48 13.10 22.35
N MET A 81 -0.80 12.78 21.10
CA MET A 81 -0.21 11.64 20.37
C MET A 81 1.29 11.85 20.08
N ASN A 82 2.07 10.75 20.05
CA ASN A 82 3.51 10.76 19.80
C ASN A 82 3.86 11.59 18.55
N PRO A 83 4.70 12.65 18.64
CA PRO A 83 5.09 13.48 17.51
C PRO A 83 5.69 12.70 16.33
N GLN A 84 6.45 11.63 16.58
CA GLN A 84 7.00 10.77 15.53
C GLN A 84 5.89 10.18 14.66
N VAL A 85 4.86 9.60 15.30
CA VAL A 85 3.69 9.02 14.61
C VAL A 85 2.88 10.08 13.86
N LYS A 86 2.82 11.33 14.38
CA LYS A 86 2.17 12.45 13.69
C LYS A 86 2.93 12.92 12.44
N ALA A 87 4.23 12.68 12.37
CA ALA A 87 5.08 12.96 11.22
C ALA A 87 5.19 11.78 10.23
N VAL A 88 4.52 10.65 10.48
CA VAL A 88 4.47 9.52 9.55
C VAL A 88 3.42 9.78 8.47
N GLU A 89 3.88 10.00 7.24
CA GLU A 89 3.02 10.05 6.05
C GLU A 89 3.20 8.79 5.19
N TYR A 90 2.09 8.20 4.72
CA TYR A 90 2.11 7.01 3.85
C TYR A 90 1.07 7.12 2.73
N ALA A 91 1.41 7.89 1.69
CA ALA A 91 0.48 8.32 0.64
C ALA A 91 -0.21 7.19 -0.15
N VAL A 92 0.35 5.97 -0.17
CA VAL A 92 -0.27 4.78 -0.81
C VAL A 92 -1.64 4.43 -0.22
N ARG A 93 -1.98 4.95 0.98
CA ARG A 93 -3.31 4.87 1.62
C ARG A 93 -3.89 6.24 1.99
N GLY A 94 -3.49 7.30 1.29
CA GLY A 94 -3.88 8.69 1.56
C GLY A 94 -5.28 9.10 1.06
N PRO A 95 -5.57 10.42 0.97
CA PRO A 95 -6.90 10.98 0.70
C PRO A 95 -7.62 10.40 -0.53
N ILE A 96 -6.89 10.14 -1.62
CA ILE A 96 -7.44 9.55 -2.85
C ILE A 96 -8.06 8.16 -2.63
N VAL A 97 -7.55 7.39 -1.65
CA VAL A 97 -8.10 6.07 -1.28
C VAL A 97 -9.37 6.22 -0.44
N LEU A 98 -9.49 7.29 0.36
CA LEU A 98 -10.72 7.61 1.08
C LEU A 98 -11.82 8.00 0.08
N LYS A 99 -11.51 8.90 -0.87
CA LYS A 99 -12.42 9.30 -1.94
C LYS A 99 -12.86 8.13 -2.81
N ALA A 100 -11.93 7.23 -3.15
CA ALA A 100 -12.25 5.98 -3.85
C ALA A 100 -13.25 5.13 -3.06
N GLY A 101 -13.06 4.99 -1.75
CA GLY A 101 -13.98 4.29 -0.86
C GLY A 101 -15.34 4.97 -0.65
N GLU A 102 -15.44 6.29 -0.86
CA GLU A 102 -16.71 7.03 -0.93
C GLU A 102 -17.45 6.72 -2.23
N ILE A 103 -16.78 6.83 -3.36
CA ILE A 103 -17.35 6.51 -4.69
C ILE A 103 -17.81 5.05 -4.75
N GLU A 104 -17.06 4.11 -4.16
CA GLU A 104 -17.49 2.71 -4.00
C GLU A 104 -18.75 2.53 -3.12
N LYS A 105 -19.03 3.45 -2.18
CA LYS A 105 -20.30 3.46 -1.42
C LYS A 105 -21.42 4.11 -2.21
N GLU A 106 -21.13 5.14 -3.00
CA GLU A 106 -22.10 5.81 -3.88
C GLU A 106 -22.62 4.87 -4.97
N LEU A 107 -21.73 4.17 -5.67
CA LEU A 107 -22.08 3.16 -6.69
C LEU A 107 -22.94 2.05 -6.10
N ARG A 108 -22.62 1.55 -4.89
CA ARG A 108 -23.44 0.54 -4.18
C ARG A 108 -24.82 1.05 -3.73
N LYS A 109 -25.02 2.37 -3.66
CA LYS A 109 -26.34 2.99 -3.43
C LYS A 109 -27.11 3.26 -4.73
N GLY A 110 -26.57 2.87 -5.88
CA GLY A 110 -27.17 3.12 -7.20
C GLY A 110 -27.00 4.55 -7.71
N ILE A 111 -26.10 5.35 -7.12
CA ILE A 111 -25.78 6.68 -7.63
C ILE A 111 -25.07 6.52 -8.98
N LYS A 112 -25.67 7.09 -10.04
CA LYS A 112 -25.09 7.05 -11.39
C LYS A 112 -23.80 7.87 -11.45
N LYS A 113 -22.79 7.30 -12.12
CA LYS A 113 -21.49 7.90 -12.45
C LYS A 113 -21.17 7.58 -13.92
N PRO A 114 -20.16 8.23 -14.55
CA PRO A 114 -19.69 7.88 -15.89
C PRO A 114 -19.08 6.47 -16.01
N PHE A 115 -18.87 5.78 -14.89
CA PHE A 115 -18.24 4.47 -14.76
C PHE A 115 -19.00 3.60 -13.75
N THR A 116 -18.79 2.28 -13.81
CA THR A 116 -19.54 1.29 -13.02
C THR A 116 -18.76 0.68 -11.85
N GLU A 117 -17.43 0.75 -11.86
CA GLU A 117 -16.54 0.30 -10.78
C GLU A 117 -15.40 1.28 -10.54
N VAL A 118 -14.79 1.24 -9.36
CA VAL A 118 -13.54 1.95 -9.07
C VAL A 118 -12.35 1.03 -9.36
N ILE A 119 -11.50 1.43 -10.30
CA ILE A 119 -10.34 0.65 -10.74
C ILE A 119 -9.14 0.98 -9.86
N LYS A 120 -8.83 0.11 -8.89
CA LYS A 120 -7.72 0.25 -7.94
C LYS A 120 -6.36 -0.08 -8.57
N ALA A 121 -5.81 0.85 -9.36
CA ALA A 121 -4.45 0.79 -9.91
C ALA A 121 -3.36 1.24 -8.90
N ASN A 122 -3.76 1.66 -7.69
CA ASN A 122 -2.91 2.27 -6.68
C ASN A 122 -2.03 1.30 -5.87
N ILE A 123 -2.37 0.00 -5.81
CA ILE A 123 -1.71 -0.98 -4.92
C ILE A 123 -1.08 -2.18 -5.64
N GLY A 124 0.07 -2.63 -5.12
CA GLY A 124 0.81 -3.81 -5.60
C GLY A 124 0.26 -5.17 -5.15
N ASP A 125 -1.05 -5.31 -4.97
CA ASP A 125 -1.65 -6.59 -4.61
C ASP A 125 -1.84 -7.44 -5.89
N ALA A 126 -1.10 -8.55 -6.00
CA ALA A 126 -1.11 -9.38 -7.21
C ALA A 126 -2.47 -10.04 -7.46
N HIS A 127 -3.04 -10.66 -6.43
CA HIS A 127 -4.27 -11.44 -6.54
C HIS A 127 -5.51 -10.56 -6.66
N ALA A 128 -5.56 -9.41 -5.97
CA ALA A 128 -6.63 -8.43 -6.17
C ALA A 128 -6.70 -7.91 -7.63
N MET A 129 -5.58 -7.91 -8.34
CA MET A 129 -5.49 -7.52 -9.76
C MET A 129 -5.62 -8.71 -10.75
N GLY A 130 -6.00 -9.89 -10.25
CA GLY A 130 -6.29 -11.07 -11.07
C GLY A 130 -5.08 -11.87 -11.56
N GLN A 131 -3.91 -11.72 -10.92
CA GLN A 131 -2.84 -12.73 -11.02
C GLN A 131 -3.39 -14.06 -10.46
N ARG A 132 -3.07 -15.18 -11.09
CA ARG A 132 -3.39 -16.50 -10.55
C ARG A 132 -2.31 -16.90 -9.53
N PRO A 133 -2.66 -17.42 -8.35
CA PRO A 133 -1.69 -17.99 -7.42
C PRO A 133 -0.93 -19.17 -8.06
N ILE A 134 0.30 -19.40 -7.60
CA ILE A 134 1.10 -20.56 -7.99
C ILE A 134 0.58 -21.81 -7.26
N THR A 135 0.25 -22.86 -8.00
CA THR A 135 -0.43 -24.06 -7.48
C THR A 135 0.41 -24.78 -6.43
N PHE A 136 1.69 -24.99 -6.70
CA PHE A 136 2.61 -25.72 -5.80
C PHE A 136 2.73 -25.06 -4.41
N LEU A 137 2.83 -23.72 -4.36
CA LEU A 137 2.88 -22.97 -3.11
C LEU A 137 1.59 -23.16 -2.30
N ARG A 138 0.43 -23.11 -2.97
CA ARG A 138 -0.86 -23.36 -2.32
C ARG A 138 -1.00 -24.79 -1.81
N GLN A 139 -0.49 -25.78 -2.55
CA GLN A 139 -0.47 -27.17 -2.14
C GLN A 139 0.36 -27.36 -0.85
N VAL A 140 1.61 -26.89 -0.82
CA VAL A 140 2.48 -27.07 0.37
C VAL A 140 1.92 -26.33 1.58
N VAL A 141 1.47 -25.08 1.43
CA VAL A 141 0.91 -24.32 2.56
C VAL A 141 -0.40 -24.95 3.07
N ALA A 142 -1.23 -25.51 2.20
CA ALA A 142 -2.43 -26.25 2.61
C ALA A 142 -2.08 -27.53 3.39
N LEU A 143 -1.11 -28.32 2.90
CA LEU A 143 -0.60 -29.51 3.59
C LEU A 143 0.01 -29.17 4.97
N CYS A 144 0.76 -28.07 5.09
CA CYS A 144 1.28 -27.62 6.37
C CYS A 144 0.18 -27.10 7.32
N THR A 145 -0.90 -26.52 6.78
CA THR A 145 -2.03 -26.00 7.56
C THR A 145 -2.94 -27.12 8.05
N TYR A 146 -3.11 -28.19 7.27
CA TYR A 146 -3.90 -29.36 7.65
C TYR A 146 -3.15 -30.67 7.31
N PRO A 147 -2.23 -31.11 8.19
CA PRO A 147 -1.31 -32.23 7.93
C PRO A 147 -1.96 -33.58 7.60
N ASN A 148 -3.22 -33.80 7.98
CA ASN A 148 -3.98 -35.00 7.59
C ASN A 148 -4.14 -35.14 6.06
N LEU A 149 -3.91 -34.07 5.29
CA LEU A 149 -3.90 -34.11 3.82
C LEU A 149 -2.63 -34.76 3.24
N LEU A 150 -1.60 -35.04 4.04
CA LEU A 150 -0.42 -35.78 3.58
C LEU A 150 -0.76 -37.18 3.06
N ASP A 151 -1.79 -37.82 3.62
CA ASP A 151 -2.29 -39.13 3.18
C ASP A 151 -3.23 -39.03 1.95
N SER A 152 -3.64 -37.82 1.56
CA SER A 152 -4.56 -37.61 0.44
C SER A 152 -3.87 -37.86 -0.91
N PRO A 153 -4.52 -38.56 -1.87
CA PRO A 153 -4.00 -38.70 -3.23
C PRO A 153 -4.13 -37.42 -4.07
N SER A 154 -4.78 -36.37 -3.56
CA SER A 154 -5.02 -35.11 -4.29
C SER A 154 -3.81 -34.16 -4.33
N PHE A 155 -2.68 -34.54 -3.73
CA PHE A 155 -1.47 -33.73 -3.64
C PHE A 155 -0.26 -34.50 -4.18
N PRO A 156 0.62 -33.85 -4.96
CA PRO A 156 1.81 -34.48 -5.52
C PRO A 156 2.85 -34.77 -4.42
N GLU A 157 3.70 -35.77 -4.65
CA GLU A 157 4.58 -36.28 -3.58
C GLU A 157 5.72 -35.31 -3.25
N ASP A 158 6.15 -34.50 -4.21
CA ASP A 158 7.13 -33.43 -3.97
C ASP A 158 6.59 -32.33 -3.03
N ALA A 159 5.31 -31.96 -3.16
CA ALA A 159 4.64 -31.04 -2.25
C ALA A 159 4.50 -31.63 -0.83
N LYS A 160 4.17 -32.93 -0.73
CA LYS A 160 4.14 -33.66 0.55
C LYS A 160 5.53 -33.73 1.19
N LYS A 161 6.58 -33.93 0.41
CA LYS A 161 7.97 -33.92 0.88
C LYS A 161 8.38 -32.55 1.42
N ARG A 162 8.06 -31.44 0.73
CA ARG A 162 8.29 -30.07 1.25
C ARG A 162 7.51 -29.85 2.55
N ALA A 163 6.20 -30.17 2.57
CA ALA A 163 5.36 -30.00 3.75
C ALA A 163 5.87 -30.78 4.97
N ARG A 164 6.26 -32.05 4.80
CA ARG A 164 6.85 -32.87 5.87
C ARG A 164 8.12 -32.25 6.44
N ARG A 165 9.02 -31.74 5.60
CA ARG A 165 10.27 -31.09 6.05
C ARG A 165 10.02 -29.78 6.81
N ILE A 166 9.09 -28.95 6.34
CA ILE A 166 8.69 -27.71 7.03
C ILE A 166 8.09 -28.04 8.41
N LEU A 167 7.17 -29.00 8.47
CA LEU A 167 6.54 -29.42 9.72
C LEU A 167 7.57 -30.00 10.71
N GLN A 168 8.52 -30.82 10.26
CA GLN A 168 9.62 -31.34 11.09
C GLN A 168 10.53 -30.23 11.66
N GLY A 169 10.64 -29.09 10.98
CA GLY A 169 11.33 -27.89 11.49
C GLY A 169 10.55 -27.13 12.57
N CYS A 170 9.30 -27.52 12.85
CA CYS A 170 8.44 -26.91 13.86
C CYS A 170 8.32 -27.78 15.10
N GLY A 171 8.29 -27.17 16.29
CA GLY A 171 8.00 -27.88 17.54
C GLY A 171 6.66 -28.65 17.44
N GLY A 172 6.67 -29.95 17.75
CA GLY A 172 5.46 -30.78 17.71
C GLY A 172 4.86 -30.97 16.30
N ASN A 173 5.64 -30.78 15.22
CA ASN A 173 5.19 -30.93 13.83
C ASN A 173 3.99 -30.05 13.45
N SER A 174 3.94 -28.80 13.93
CA SER A 174 2.80 -27.90 13.77
C SER A 174 3.18 -26.46 13.45
N LEU A 175 2.55 -25.88 12.41
CA LEU A 175 2.62 -24.44 12.10
C LEU A 175 2.11 -23.53 13.23
N GLY A 176 1.37 -24.07 14.21
CA GLY A 176 0.88 -23.30 15.36
C GLY A 176 1.94 -23.04 16.44
N SER A 177 3.11 -23.67 16.33
CA SER A 177 4.20 -23.55 17.30
C SER A 177 5.08 -22.33 17.02
N TYR A 178 5.66 -21.75 18.06
CA TYR A 178 6.76 -20.79 17.88
C TYR A 178 7.99 -21.50 17.31
N THR A 179 8.80 -20.71 16.60
CA THR A 179 10.05 -21.14 15.96
C THR A 179 11.19 -20.28 16.52
N ALA A 180 12.44 -20.55 16.15
CA ALA A 180 13.55 -19.66 16.51
C ALA A 180 13.29 -18.23 15.98
N SER A 181 13.78 -17.20 16.66
CA SER A 181 13.47 -15.81 16.31
C SER A 181 14.07 -15.34 14.97
N GLN A 182 15.08 -16.05 14.46
CA GLN A 182 15.60 -15.88 13.10
C GLN A 182 14.77 -16.64 12.03
N GLY A 183 13.84 -17.50 12.45
CA GLY A 183 13.07 -18.41 11.58
C GLY A 183 13.48 -19.88 11.72
N ILE A 184 12.70 -20.77 11.08
CA ILE A 184 12.98 -22.21 11.02
C ILE A 184 14.34 -22.47 10.36
N ASN A 185 15.17 -23.30 11.01
CA ASN A 185 16.54 -23.56 10.58
C ASN A 185 16.64 -24.08 9.13
N CYS A 186 15.87 -25.12 8.77
CA CYS A 186 15.91 -25.69 7.42
C CYS A 186 15.42 -24.72 6.32
N ILE A 187 14.61 -23.71 6.67
CA ILE A 187 14.20 -22.65 5.75
C ILE A 187 15.32 -21.62 5.58
N ARG A 188 16.08 -21.29 6.65
CA ARG A 188 17.29 -20.44 6.54
C ARG A 188 18.37 -21.09 5.68
N GLU A 189 18.56 -22.40 5.82
CA GLU A 189 19.45 -23.22 4.98
C GLU A 189 19.03 -23.16 3.50
N ASP A 190 17.73 -23.25 3.20
CA ASP A 190 17.20 -23.15 1.84
C ASP A 190 17.33 -21.75 1.24
N VAL A 191 17.13 -20.70 2.05
CA VAL A 191 17.38 -19.31 1.65
C VAL A 191 18.86 -19.11 1.30
N ALA A 192 19.78 -19.56 2.15
CA ALA A 192 21.22 -19.49 1.88
C ALA A 192 21.59 -20.25 0.60
N SER A 193 21.10 -21.48 0.46
CA SER A 193 21.32 -22.32 -0.73
C SER A 193 20.73 -21.69 -2.01
N TYR A 194 19.60 -20.97 -1.90
CA TYR A 194 19.02 -20.21 -3.01
C TYR A 194 19.87 -19.02 -3.42
N ILE A 195 20.34 -18.24 -2.43
CA ILE A 195 21.21 -17.08 -2.65
C ILE A 195 22.50 -17.54 -3.35
N GLU A 196 23.12 -18.63 -2.89
CA GLU A 196 24.32 -19.20 -3.52
C GLU A 196 24.07 -19.64 -4.97
N ARG A 197 22.97 -20.36 -5.24
CA ARG A 197 22.58 -20.75 -6.61
C ARG A 197 22.32 -19.53 -7.51
N ARG A 198 21.60 -18.52 -7.00
CA ARG A 198 21.25 -17.28 -7.72
C ARG A 198 22.49 -16.45 -8.05
N ASP A 199 23.41 -16.34 -7.09
CA ASP A 199 24.59 -15.49 -7.22
C ASP A 199 25.74 -16.19 -7.98
N GLY A 200 25.63 -17.49 -8.24
CA GLY A 200 26.55 -18.25 -9.10
C GLY A 200 27.68 -18.95 -8.33
N GLY A 201 27.38 -19.46 -7.14
CA GLY A 201 28.36 -20.11 -6.25
C GLY A 201 28.99 -19.18 -5.21
N VAL A 202 28.52 -17.92 -5.10
CA VAL A 202 28.93 -17.03 -4.00
C VAL A 202 28.23 -17.51 -2.72
N PRO A 203 28.97 -18.04 -1.72
CA PRO A 203 28.37 -18.70 -0.56
C PRO A 203 27.47 -17.75 0.24
N ALA A 204 26.51 -18.32 0.96
CA ALA A 204 25.67 -17.62 1.92
C ALA A 204 25.60 -18.42 3.22
N ASP A 205 25.60 -17.73 4.35
CA ASP A 205 25.57 -18.35 5.68
C ASP A 205 24.13 -18.31 6.23
N PRO A 206 23.51 -19.47 6.56
CA PRO A 206 22.19 -19.51 7.20
C PRO A 206 22.09 -18.63 8.46
N ASP A 207 23.17 -18.47 9.23
CA ASP A 207 23.19 -17.62 10.44
C ASP A 207 23.27 -16.12 10.16
N ASN A 208 23.41 -15.71 8.90
CA ASN A 208 23.21 -14.34 8.43
C ASN A 208 21.79 -14.12 7.86
N ILE A 209 20.96 -15.18 7.77
CA ILE A 209 19.57 -15.11 7.31
C ILE A 209 18.61 -14.91 8.49
N TYR A 210 17.72 -13.93 8.35
CA TYR A 210 16.62 -13.67 9.26
C TYR A 210 15.31 -13.69 8.47
N LEU A 211 14.42 -14.63 8.77
CA LEU A 211 13.06 -14.62 8.25
C LEU A 211 12.25 -13.51 8.92
N THR A 212 11.35 -12.87 8.17
CA THR A 212 10.63 -11.67 8.60
C THR A 212 9.17 -11.67 8.14
N THR A 213 8.35 -10.78 8.71
CA THR A 213 6.92 -10.60 8.38
C THR A 213 6.72 -9.81 7.07
N GLY A 214 7.42 -10.25 6.02
CA GLY A 214 7.68 -9.52 4.78
C GLY A 214 8.86 -8.56 4.91
N ALA A 215 9.47 -8.16 3.78
CA ALA A 215 10.65 -7.27 3.77
C ALA A 215 10.50 -6.00 4.64
N SER A 216 9.30 -5.41 4.70
CA SER A 216 9.00 -4.23 5.53
C SER A 216 9.43 -4.39 6.99
N ASP A 217 9.29 -5.60 7.51
CA ASP A 217 9.61 -5.94 8.89
C ASP A 217 11.12 -5.96 9.15
N GLY A 218 11.90 -6.47 8.18
CA GLY A 218 13.36 -6.45 8.22
C GLY A 218 13.92 -5.04 8.08
N ILE A 219 13.38 -4.25 7.13
CA ILE A 219 13.77 -2.85 6.92
C ILE A 219 13.60 -2.04 8.22
N SER A 220 12.43 -2.12 8.87
CA SER A 220 12.21 -1.46 10.16
C SER A 220 13.13 -1.97 11.27
N ALA A 221 13.48 -3.25 11.31
CA ALA A 221 14.40 -3.80 12.30
C ALA A 221 15.84 -3.27 12.12
N ILE A 222 16.34 -3.24 10.89
CA ILE A 222 17.69 -2.73 10.56
C ILE A 222 17.80 -1.22 10.80
N LEU A 223 16.82 -0.43 10.32
CA LEU A 223 16.80 1.01 10.61
C LEU A 223 16.79 1.29 12.12
N LYS A 224 16.03 0.51 12.90
CA LYS A 224 15.93 0.70 14.36
C LYS A 224 17.22 0.41 15.13
N ILE A 225 18.12 -0.45 14.63
CA ILE A 225 19.44 -0.67 15.26
C ILE A 225 20.49 0.36 14.80
N LEU A 226 20.33 0.97 13.62
CA LEU A 226 21.26 1.96 13.05
C LEU A 226 20.98 3.41 13.51
N ILE A 227 19.73 3.72 13.86
CA ILE A 227 19.30 5.08 14.19
C ILE A 227 19.68 5.45 15.62
N SER A 228 20.61 6.41 15.75
CA SER A 228 21.19 6.86 17.02
C SER A 228 21.63 8.33 16.94
N GLY A 229 22.29 8.83 17.99
CA GLY A 229 22.76 10.21 18.08
C GLY A 229 21.63 11.24 18.29
N GLY A 230 22.00 12.52 18.26
CA GLY A 230 21.10 13.67 18.47
C GLY A 230 21.66 14.97 17.87
N GLY A 231 20.78 15.91 17.52
CA GLY A 231 21.18 17.12 16.80
C GLY A 231 21.95 16.79 15.52
N LYS A 232 23.09 17.45 15.29
CA LYS A 232 23.95 17.16 14.12
C LYS A 232 24.54 15.74 14.09
N SER A 233 24.61 15.04 15.21
CA SER A 233 25.10 13.64 15.25
C SER A 233 24.02 12.61 14.92
N ARG A 234 22.76 13.04 14.74
CA ARG A 234 21.62 12.15 14.46
C ARG A 234 21.82 11.41 13.14
N THR A 235 21.53 10.10 13.15
CA THR A 235 21.61 9.25 11.95
C THR A 235 20.83 9.84 10.78
N GLY A 236 21.53 10.10 9.68
CA GLY A 236 20.97 10.41 8.36
C GLY A 236 20.80 9.14 7.54
N VAL A 237 19.63 8.98 6.92
CA VAL A 237 19.29 7.84 6.06
C VAL A 237 19.05 8.35 4.64
N MET A 238 19.92 7.97 3.71
CA MET A 238 19.85 8.33 2.30
C MET A 238 18.83 7.44 1.57
N ILE A 239 17.84 8.05 0.93
CA ILE A 239 16.76 7.34 0.23
C ILE A 239 16.50 7.94 -1.18
N PRO A 240 16.07 7.11 -2.15
CA PRO A 240 15.82 7.57 -3.51
C PRO A 240 14.59 8.46 -3.56
N ILE A 241 14.64 9.48 -4.39
CA ILE A 241 13.46 10.23 -4.85
C ILE A 241 13.34 10.03 -6.36
N PRO A 242 12.23 9.44 -6.87
CA PRO A 242 11.04 8.97 -6.14
C PRO A 242 11.29 7.74 -5.22
N GLN A 243 10.66 7.74 -4.04
CA GLN A 243 10.88 6.73 -2.99
C GLN A 243 9.80 5.64 -2.97
N TYR A 244 10.05 4.52 -2.27
CA TYR A 244 8.96 3.71 -1.71
C TYR A 244 8.59 4.26 -0.31
N PRO A 245 7.36 4.76 -0.04
CA PRO A 245 7.07 5.55 1.17
C PRO A 245 7.13 4.82 2.51
N LEU A 246 7.49 3.53 2.52
CA LEU A 246 7.87 2.83 3.74
C LEU A 246 9.12 3.46 4.37
N TYR A 247 10.07 3.93 3.55
CA TYR A 247 11.33 4.47 4.05
C TYR A 247 11.13 5.80 4.79
N SER A 248 10.50 6.81 4.18
CA SER A 248 10.13 8.05 4.89
C SER A 248 9.30 7.78 6.14
N ALA A 249 8.31 6.88 6.07
CA ALA A 249 7.49 6.51 7.22
C ALA A 249 8.32 5.94 8.38
N ALA A 250 9.22 4.99 8.11
CA ALA A 250 10.07 4.39 9.14
C ALA A 250 11.12 5.38 9.68
N ILE A 251 11.64 6.29 8.84
CA ILE A 251 12.56 7.36 9.23
C ILE A 251 11.87 8.34 10.18
N SER A 252 10.65 8.79 9.87
CA SER A 252 9.83 9.64 10.76
C SER A 252 9.46 8.94 12.07
N GLU A 253 9.04 7.66 12.02
CA GLU A 253 8.69 6.88 13.22
C GLU A 253 9.88 6.77 14.19
N LEU A 254 11.09 6.64 13.65
CA LEU A 254 12.33 6.47 14.42
C LEU A 254 13.05 7.81 14.71
N ASP A 255 12.48 8.95 14.32
CA ASP A 255 13.07 10.30 14.45
C ASP A 255 14.49 10.38 13.82
N ALA A 256 14.68 9.77 12.66
CA ALA A 256 15.93 9.90 11.89
C ALA A 256 15.83 11.02 10.85
N ILE A 257 16.98 11.44 10.34
CA ILE A 257 17.03 12.51 9.34
C ILE A 257 16.94 11.89 7.94
N GLN A 258 15.87 12.21 7.22
CA GLN A 258 15.74 11.83 5.81
C GLN A 258 16.74 12.63 4.96
N VAL A 259 17.54 11.92 4.16
CA VAL A 259 18.46 12.52 3.18
C VAL A 259 17.99 12.08 1.79
N ASN A 260 17.56 13.03 0.97
CA ASN A 260 17.05 12.73 -0.36
C ASN A 260 18.19 12.71 -1.37
N TYR A 261 18.25 11.67 -2.20
CA TYR A 261 19.01 11.70 -3.45
C TYR A 261 18.07 11.48 -4.64
N TYR A 262 18.28 12.20 -5.73
CA TYR A 262 17.37 12.12 -6.88
C TYR A 262 17.81 11.06 -7.89
N LEU A 263 16.89 10.16 -8.26
CA LEU A 263 17.07 9.27 -9.39
C LEU A 263 17.06 10.08 -10.70
N ASP A 264 17.83 9.64 -11.69
CA ASP A 264 18.01 10.36 -12.94
C ASP A 264 16.90 10.02 -13.95
N GLU A 265 15.82 10.80 -13.98
CA GLU A 265 14.70 10.61 -14.90
C GLU A 265 15.16 10.52 -16.37
N GLU A 266 16.09 11.38 -16.78
CA GLU A 266 16.55 11.49 -18.17
C GLU A 266 17.37 10.26 -18.61
N ASN A 267 17.94 9.53 -17.63
CA ASN A 267 18.70 8.31 -17.83
C ASN A 267 17.98 7.09 -17.20
N CYS A 268 16.70 6.90 -17.55
CA CYS A 268 15.90 5.73 -17.17
C CYS A 268 15.82 5.46 -15.65
N TRP A 269 15.82 6.50 -14.82
CA TRP A 269 15.85 6.43 -13.35
C TRP A 269 17.11 5.75 -12.77
N ALA A 270 18.24 5.83 -13.47
CA ALA A 270 19.53 5.35 -12.97
C ALA A 270 19.94 6.03 -11.65
N LEU A 271 20.73 5.33 -10.84
CA LEU A 271 21.47 5.94 -9.74
C LEU A 271 22.66 6.72 -10.31
N ASN A 272 22.97 7.87 -9.71
CA ASN A 272 24.10 8.70 -10.10
C ASN A 272 24.97 9.00 -8.88
N VAL A 273 26.20 8.50 -8.87
CA VAL A 273 27.10 8.62 -7.71
C VAL A 273 27.48 10.08 -7.41
N ASN A 274 27.50 10.96 -8.41
CA ASN A 274 27.74 12.39 -8.19
C ASN A 274 26.57 13.04 -7.41
N GLU A 275 25.34 12.62 -7.69
CA GLU A 275 24.14 13.04 -6.96
C GLU A 275 24.11 12.47 -5.53
N LEU A 276 24.50 11.19 -5.36
CA LEU A 276 24.69 10.61 -4.01
C LEU A 276 25.70 11.43 -3.20
N ARG A 277 26.85 11.77 -3.80
CA ARG A 277 27.91 12.54 -3.13
C ARG A 277 27.48 13.99 -2.83
N ARG A 278 26.71 14.64 -3.72
CA ARG A 278 26.10 15.95 -3.46
C ARG A 278 25.18 15.89 -2.23
N ALA A 279 24.20 14.98 -2.25
CA ALA A 279 23.23 14.83 -1.16
C ALA A 279 23.90 14.49 0.18
N LEU A 280 24.91 13.61 0.17
CA LEU A 280 25.71 13.28 1.33
C LEU A 280 26.45 14.50 1.92
N ASN A 281 27.11 15.29 1.06
CA ASN A 281 27.91 16.43 1.50
C ASN A 281 27.05 17.59 2.03
N GLU A 282 25.87 17.83 1.44
CA GLU A 282 24.87 18.75 2.00
C GLU A 282 24.37 18.25 3.37
N ALA A 283 24.07 16.96 3.48
CA ALA A 283 23.54 16.35 4.71
C ALA A 283 24.53 16.39 5.89
N LYS A 284 25.84 16.24 5.64
CA LYS A 284 26.91 16.38 6.65
C LYS A 284 26.88 17.72 7.42
N ALA A 285 26.21 18.76 6.91
CA ALA A 285 26.06 20.04 7.62
C ALA A 285 25.06 20.00 8.79
N TYR A 286 24.07 19.10 8.75
CA TYR A 286 22.94 19.05 9.69
C TYR A 286 22.63 17.66 10.29
N CYS A 287 23.18 16.57 9.75
CA CYS A 287 23.09 15.23 10.32
C CYS A 287 24.38 14.41 10.09
N ASN A 288 24.37 13.15 10.51
CA ASN A 288 25.45 12.18 10.30
C ASN A 288 24.95 11.07 9.35
N PRO A 289 25.10 11.22 8.01
CA PRO A 289 24.70 10.20 7.06
C PRO A 289 25.43 8.88 7.33
N LYS A 290 24.66 7.81 7.51
CA LYS A 290 25.19 6.48 7.87
C LYS A 290 24.58 5.32 7.11
N VAL A 291 23.46 5.54 6.42
CA VAL A 291 22.67 4.48 5.79
C VAL A 291 22.32 4.90 4.38
N LEU A 292 22.48 4.00 3.40
CA LEU A 292 22.08 4.20 2.01
C LEU A 292 21.11 3.09 1.58
N CYS A 293 19.86 3.48 1.37
CA CYS A 293 18.80 2.59 0.90
C CYS A 293 18.75 2.60 -0.63
N ILE A 294 18.89 1.44 -1.26
CA ILE A 294 18.73 1.24 -2.71
C ILE A 294 17.51 0.33 -2.95
N ILE A 295 16.71 0.63 -3.97
CA ILE A 295 15.56 -0.19 -4.38
C ILE A 295 15.80 -0.69 -5.81
N ASN A 296 16.00 -1.99 -5.99
CA ASN A 296 16.37 -2.58 -7.28
C ASN A 296 15.78 -4.00 -7.47
N PRO A 297 14.90 -4.25 -8.46
CA PRO A 297 14.26 -3.27 -9.35
C PRO A 297 13.38 -2.23 -8.61
N GLY A 298 13.34 -1.01 -9.13
CA GLY A 298 12.82 0.15 -8.42
C GLY A 298 11.29 0.26 -8.33
N ASN A 299 10.83 0.94 -7.28
CA ASN A 299 9.42 1.25 -7.02
C ASN A 299 9.36 2.67 -6.43
N PRO A 300 8.69 3.64 -7.09
CA PRO A 300 7.65 3.46 -8.11
C PRO A 300 8.16 3.32 -9.55
N THR A 301 9.45 3.52 -9.79
CA THR A 301 10.06 3.88 -11.09
C THR A 301 10.25 2.73 -12.09
N GLY A 302 10.26 1.46 -11.65
CA GLY A 302 10.26 0.30 -12.56
C GLY A 302 11.57 0.00 -13.29
N GLN A 303 12.67 0.69 -12.97
CA GLN A 303 13.98 0.48 -13.56
C GLN A 303 14.75 -0.69 -12.93
N VAL A 304 15.77 -1.18 -13.63
CA VAL A 304 16.71 -2.23 -13.20
C VAL A 304 18.11 -1.65 -13.31
N GLN A 305 18.82 -1.55 -12.18
CA GLN A 305 20.18 -1.03 -12.16
C GLN A 305 21.16 -2.04 -12.79
N ASN A 306 22.01 -1.57 -13.70
CA ASN A 306 23.03 -2.40 -14.34
C ASN A 306 24.19 -2.72 -13.38
N ARG A 307 24.99 -3.74 -13.71
CA ARG A 307 26.12 -4.19 -12.87
C ARG A 307 27.09 -3.07 -12.49
N LYS A 308 27.47 -2.20 -13.44
CA LYS A 308 28.47 -1.15 -13.19
C LYS A 308 27.95 -0.07 -12.24
N CYS A 309 26.69 0.32 -12.41
CA CYS A 309 25.99 1.20 -11.48
C CYS A 309 26.00 0.66 -10.03
N ILE A 310 25.76 -0.64 -9.85
CA ILE A 310 25.80 -1.29 -8.53
C ILE A 310 27.22 -1.30 -7.95
N GLU A 311 28.24 -1.63 -8.76
CA GLU A 311 29.66 -1.60 -8.40
C GLU A 311 30.11 -0.20 -7.94
N ASP A 312 29.74 0.85 -8.68
CA ASP A 312 30.08 2.24 -8.36
C ASP A 312 29.38 2.72 -7.07
N VAL A 313 28.15 2.26 -6.80
CA VAL A 313 27.42 2.54 -5.55
C VAL A 313 28.02 1.80 -4.36
N ILE A 314 28.47 0.56 -4.52
CA ILE A 314 29.19 -0.19 -3.47
C ILE A 314 30.52 0.50 -3.14
N HIS A 315 31.26 0.95 -4.16
CA HIS A 315 32.51 1.68 -3.95
C HIS A 315 32.29 3.00 -3.19
N PHE A 316 31.25 3.76 -3.55
CA PHE A 316 30.85 4.98 -2.83
C PHE A 316 30.48 4.69 -1.37
N ALA A 317 29.71 3.63 -1.10
CA ALA A 317 29.32 3.25 0.25
C ALA A 317 30.51 2.80 1.11
N TRP A 318 31.48 2.10 0.51
CA TRP A 318 32.75 1.74 1.15
C TRP A 318 33.58 2.98 1.52
N GLU A 319 33.75 3.92 0.58
CA GLU A 319 34.53 5.15 0.78
C GLU A 319 33.95 6.02 1.91
N GLU A 320 32.63 6.24 1.89
CA GLU A 320 31.92 7.13 2.82
C GLU A 320 31.43 6.40 4.10
N LYS A 321 31.72 5.11 4.24
CA LYS A 321 31.39 4.25 5.41
C LYS A 321 29.89 4.23 5.72
N LEU A 322 29.11 3.88 4.69
CA LEU A 322 27.65 3.79 4.71
C LEU A 322 27.19 2.34 4.78
N PHE A 323 26.23 2.06 5.65
CA PHE A 323 25.52 0.78 5.69
C PHE A 323 24.55 0.69 4.51
N LEU A 324 24.63 -0.37 3.70
CA LEU A 324 23.75 -0.57 2.55
C LEU A 324 22.46 -1.33 2.92
N LEU A 325 21.31 -0.78 2.53
CA LEU A 325 20.00 -1.46 2.53
C LEU A 325 19.60 -1.74 1.08
N ALA A 326 19.70 -2.99 0.62
CA ALA A 326 19.34 -3.39 -0.73
C ALA A 326 17.94 -4.03 -0.77
N ASP A 327 16.94 -3.26 -1.19
CA ASP A 327 15.55 -3.70 -1.34
C ASP A 327 15.35 -4.42 -2.68
N GLU A 328 15.58 -5.74 -2.65
CA GLU A 328 15.59 -6.64 -3.80
C GLU A 328 14.28 -7.44 -3.93
N VAL A 329 13.17 -6.93 -3.40
CA VAL A 329 11.87 -7.62 -3.40
C VAL A 329 11.32 -7.89 -4.80
N TYR A 330 11.82 -7.20 -5.83
CA TYR A 330 11.38 -7.33 -7.22
C TYR A 330 12.34 -8.14 -8.10
N GLN A 331 13.31 -8.88 -7.54
CA GLN A 331 14.38 -9.53 -8.32
C GLN A 331 13.92 -10.47 -9.45
N ASP A 332 12.80 -11.20 -9.28
CA ASP A 332 12.22 -12.04 -10.35
C ASP A 332 11.39 -11.25 -11.40
N ASN A 333 11.15 -9.96 -11.18
CA ASN A 333 10.38 -9.09 -12.07
C ASN A 333 11.34 -8.24 -12.92
N VAL A 334 11.96 -8.85 -13.93
CA VAL A 334 12.75 -8.17 -14.97
C VAL A 334 12.17 -8.54 -16.33
N TYR A 335 11.99 -7.55 -17.20
CA TYR A 335 11.23 -7.67 -18.46
C TYR A 335 11.96 -7.16 -19.69
N SER A 336 12.73 -6.07 -19.57
CA SER A 336 13.42 -5.48 -20.72
C SER A 336 14.57 -6.35 -21.21
N GLU A 337 14.68 -6.46 -22.53
CA GLU A 337 15.81 -7.09 -23.19
C GLU A 337 17.13 -6.40 -22.79
N GLY A 338 18.17 -7.19 -22.55
CA GLY A 338 19.47 -6.70 -22.06
C GLY A 338 19.51 -6.31 -20.57
N CYS A 339 18.37 -6.23 -19.87
CA CYS A 339 18.36 -6.02 -18.42
C CYS A 339 18.43 -7.36 -17.69
N GLN A 340 19.27 -7.43 -16.65
CA GLN A 340 19.37 -8.58 -15.76
C GLN A 340 19.37 -8.09 -14.30
N PHE A 341 18.75 -8.85 -13.41
CA PHE A 341 18.91 -8.62 -11.97
C PHE A 341 20.32 -9.06 -11.52
N HIS A 342 21.03 -8.15 -10.88
CA HIS A 342 22.25 -8.43 -10.13
C HIS A 342 22.00 -8.07 -8.66
N SER A 343 22.28 -9.00 -7.75
CA SER A 343 22.20 -8.73 -6.32
C SER A 343 23.39 -7.90 -5.85
N PHE A 344 23.15 -7.03 -4.86
CA PHE A 344 24.23 -6.29 -4.21
C PHE A 344 25.27 -7.22 -3.58
N LYS A 345 24.82 -8.36 -3.01
CA LYS A 345 25.70 -9.41 -2.50
C LYS A 345 26.64 -9.95 -3.59
N LYS A 346 26.11 -10.36 -4.75
CA LYS A 346 26.95 -10.91 -5.82
C LYS A 346 28.04 -9.92 -6.22
N ILE A 347 27.67 -8.67 -6.50
CA ILE A 347 28.63 -7.67 -6.96
C ILE A 347 29.65 -7.32 -5.88
N LEU A 348 29.22 -7.20 -4.61
CA LEU A 348 30.12 -6.95 -3.49
C LEU A 348 31.20 -8.05 -3.33
N TYR A 349 30.82 -9.32 -3.48
CA TYR A 349 31.78 -10.43 -3.45
C TYR A 349 32.68 -10.47 -4.70
N GLU A 350 32.14 -10.18 -5.89
CA GLU A 350 32.92 -10.07 -7.14
C GLU A 350 33.95 -8.92 -7.11
N MET A 351 33.71 -7.85 -6.33
CA MET A 351 34.66 -6.76 -6.10
C MET A 351 35.85 -7.15 -5.21
N GLY A 352 35.80 -8.30 -4.53
CA GLY A 352 36.92 -8.87 -3.80
C GLY A 352 37.02 -8.47 -2.31
N PRO A 353 38.04 -8.99 -1.60
CA PRO A 353 38.12 -8.98 -0.13
C PRO A 353 38.23 -7.60 0.51
N GLU A 354 38.72 -6.60 -0.20
CA GLU A 354 38.77 -5.20 0.28
C GLU A 354 37.36 -4.64 0.51
N TYR A 355 36.40 -5.03 -0.33
CA TYR A 355 35.01 -4.62 -0.21
C TYR A 355 34.19 -5.63 0.60
N TYR A 356 34.23 -6.93 0.24
CA TYR A 356 33.31 -7.91 0.82
C TYR A 356 33.53 -8.16 2.31
N ASN A 357 34.72 -7.92 2.88
CA ASN A 357 34.95 -8.05 4.34
C ASN A 357 34.58 -6.78 5.14
N ASN A 358 34.31 -5.65 4.47
CA ASN A 358 34.23 -4.33 5.13
C ASN A 358 32.87 -3.62 4.93
N VAL A 359 32.18 -3.82 3.80
CA VAL A 359 30.91 -3.14 3.53
C VAL A 359 29.76 -3.85 4.25
N GLU A 360 29.15 -3.19 5.23
CA GLU A 360 27.93 -3.67 5.87
C GLU A 360 26.73 -3.61 4.90
N LEU A 361 26.06 -4.74 4.70
CA LEU A 361 24.95 -4.88 3.77
C LEU A 361 23.81 -5.69 4.39
N ALA A 362 22.58 -5.17 4.26
CA ALA A 362 21.34 -5.92 4.45
C ALA A 362 20.56 -5.99 3.12
N SER A 363 20.41 -7.20 2.56
CA SER A 363 19.60 -7.47 1.36
C SER A 363 18.24 -8.04 1.75
N PHE A 364 17.16 -7.47 1.22
CA PHE A 364 15.77 -7.83 1.58
C PHE A 364 15.02 -8.53 0.44
N HIS A 365 14.26 -9.58 0.79
CA HIS A 365 13.36 -10.25 -0.15
C HIS A 365 12.00 -10.59 0.48
N SER A 366 10.99 -10.90 -0.34
CA SER A 366 9.59 -11.04 0.10
C SER A 366 8.74 -11.92 -0.80
N THR A 367 7.90 -12.77 -0.21
CA THR A 367 6.90 -13.57 -0.92
C THR A 367 5.83 -12.72 -1.60
N SER A 368 5.74 -11.43 -1.25
CA SER A 368 4.65 -10.54 -1.66
C SER A 368 4.68 -10.14 -3.14
N LYS A 369 5.84 -10.22 -3.80
CA LYS A 369 6.07 -9.70 -5.15
C LYS A 369 6.43 -10.85 -6.09
N GLY A 370 7.02 -10.58 -7.25
CA GLY A 370 7.36 -11.62 -8.22
C GLY A 370 6.14 -12.22 -8.92
N TYR A 371 6.39 -13.33 -9.61
CA TYR A 371 5.35 -14.22 -10.10
C TYR A 371 4.60 -14.95 -8.97
N MET A 372 5.21 -15.00 -7.78
CA MET A 372 4.63 -15.57 -6.56
C MET A 372 3.42 -14.74 -6.07
N GLY A 373 3.60 -13.43 -5.87
CA GLY A 373 2.50 -12.49 -5.61
C GLY A 373 1.77 -12.67 -4.26
N GLU A 374 2.35 -13.42 -3.33
CA GLU A 374 1.71 -13.88 -2.10
C GLU A 374 1.73 -12.84 -0.96
N CYS A 375 1.16 -11.66 -1.24
CA CYS A 375 1.09 -10.51 -0.33
C CYS A 375 0.47 -10.83 1.05
N GLY A 376 -0.51 -11.74 1.09
CA GLY A 376 -1.31 -12.04 2.29
C GLY A 376 -0.61 -12.93 3.31
N TYR A 377 0.31 -13.81 2.88
CA TYR A 377 1.03 -14.72 3.78
C TYR A 377 2.15 -14.05 4.58
N ARG A 378 2.54 -12.82 4.21
CA ARG A 378 3.53 -12.00 4.93
C ARG A 378 4.89 -12.69 5.13
N GLY A 379 5.37 -13.46 4.14
CA GLY A 379 6.71 -14.04 4.17
C GLY A 379 7.78 -13.05 3.67
N GLY A 380 8.94 -13.07 4.33
CA GLY A 380 10.11 -12.27 3.97
C GLY A 380 11.39 -12.86 4.53
N TYR A 381 12.53 -12.41 4.02
CA TYR A 381 13.82 -12.57 4.69
C TYR A 381 14.67 -11.32 4.50
N MET A 382 15.68 -11.19 5.35
CA MET A 382 16.86 -10.36 5.12
C MET A 382 18.11 -11.20 5.33
N GLU A 383 19.09 -11.03 4.45
CA GLU A 383 20.46 -11.48 4.66
C GLU A 383 21.28 -10.28 5.13
N VAL A 384 22.05 -10.43 6.22
CA VAL A 384 22.85 -9.34 6.79
C VAL A 384 24.29 -9.80 6.96
N ILE A 385 25.23 -9.15 6.27
CA ILE A 385 26.65 -9.49 6.25
C ILE A 385 27.53 -8.37 6.81
N ASN A 386 28.71 -8.74 7.30
CA ASN A 386 29.73 -7.88 7.93
C ASN A 386 29.28 -7.13 9.20
N LEU A 387 28.10 -7.47 9.74
CA LEU A 387 27.59 -6.90 10.98
C LEU A 387 28.45 -7.36 12.17
N HIS A 388 28.97 -6.42 12.95
CA HIS A 388 29.80 -6.72 14.13
C HIS A 388 29.08 -7.68 15.10
N PRO A 389 29.74 -8.71 15.68
CA PRO A 389 29.05 -9.77 16.45
C PRO A 389 28.17 -9.27 17.60
N GLU A 390 28.57 -8.20 18.28
CA GLU A 390 27.78 -7.58 19.35
C GLU A 390 26.47 -6.95 18.82
N ILE A 391 26.52 -6.33 17.64
CA ILE A 391 25.36 -5.74 16.96
C ILE A 391 24.46 -6.85 16.42
N LYS A 392 25.03 -7.95 15.91
CA LYS A 392 24.30 -9.20 15.58
C LYS A 392 23.54 -9.73 16.80
N GLY A 393 24.13 -9.68 17.99
CA GLY A 393 23.48 -9.99 19.26
C GLY A 393 22.29 -9.07 19.59
N GLN A 394 22.42 -7.75 19.39
CA GLN A 394 21.31 -6.81 19.59
C GLN A 394 20.18 -7.02 18.57
N LEU A 395 20.50 -7.36 17.32
CA LEU A 395 19.51 -7.69 16.29
C LEU A 395 18.70 -8.95 16.67
N VAL A 396 19.36 -10.02 17.10
CA VAL A 396 18.68 -11.24 17.58
C VAL A 396 17.78 -10.93 18.79
N LYS A 397 18.27 -10.12 19.75
CA LYS A 397 17.47 -9.65 20.89
C LYS A 397 16.26 -8.83 20.46
N LEU A 398 16.38 -7.94 19.48
CA LEU A 398 15.26 -7.14 18.96
C LEU A 398 14.18 -8.05 18.34
N LEU A 399 14.60 -9.04 17.56
CA LEU A 399 13.69 -10.00 16.93
C LEU A 399 13.01 -10.91 17.96
N SER A 400 13.73 -11.33 19.02
CA SER A 400 13.17 -12.23 20.04
C SER A 400 12.04 -11.61 20.87
N VAL A 401 11.98 -10.28 21.01
CA VAL A 401 10.84 -9.58 21.65
C VAL A 401 9.52 -9.84 20.91
N ARG A 402 9.58 -10.25 19.63
CA ARG A 402 8.42 -10.58 18.79
C ARG A 402 8.23 -12.08 18.58
N LEU A 403 8.97 -12.91 19.33
CA LEU A 403 8.98 -14.36 19.27
C LEU A 403 9.51 -14.88 17.92
N CYS A 404 8.69 -14.94 16.87
CA CYS A 404 9.09 -15.30 15.51
C CYS A 404 8.06 -14.77 14.47
N PRO A 405 8.42 -14.68 13.17
CA PRO A 405 7.44 -14.43 12.11
C PRO A 405 6.37 -15.54 12.04
N PRO A 406 5.15 -15.25 11.53
CA PRO A 406 4.12 -16.27 11.32
C PRO A 406 4.62 -17.42 10.45
N VAL A 407 4.49 -18.66 10.94
CA VAL A 407 5.13 -19.83 10.33
C VAL A 407 4.59 -20.13 8.93
N SER A 408 3.34 -19.79 8.63
CA SER A 408 2.79 -19.87 7.26
C SER A 408 3.48 -18.91 6.28
N GLY A 409 3.98 -17.77 6.74
CA GLY A 409 4.81 -16.86 5.94
C GLY A 409 6.22 -17.40 5.73
N GLN A 410 6.78 -18.09 6.72
CA GLN A 410 8.06 -18.80 6.59
C GLN A 410 7.94 -19.97 5.59
N ALA A 411 6.88 -20.78 5.71
CA ALA A 411 6.57 -21.88 4.78
C ALA A 411 6.30 -21.37 3.35
N ALA A 412 5.65 -20.22 3.18
CA ALA A 412 5.52 -19.59 1.87
C ALA A 412 6.89 -19.16 1.31
N MET A 413 7.80 -18.67 2.16
CA MET A 413 9.17 -18.29 1.74
C MET A 413 10.00 -19.50 1.32
N ASP A 414 9.92 -20.63 2.05
CA ASP A 414 10.56 -21.91 1.68
C ASP A 414 10.29 -22.25 0.19
N ILE A 415 9.04 -22.14 -0.25
CA ILE A 415 8.66 -22.43 -1.66
C ILE A 415 9.13 -21.37 -2.65
N VAL A 416 9.40 -20.13 -2.22
CA VAL A 416 10.02 -19.11 -3.08
C VAL A 416 11.48 -19.45 -3.36
N VAL A 417 12.22 -19.91 -2.35
CA VAL A 417 13.66 -20.19 -2.45
C VAL A 417 13.99 -21.63 -2.86
N ASN A 418 13.11 -22.58 -2.58
CA ASN A 418 13.17 -24.00 -2.93
C ASN A 418 11.95 -24.42 -3.78
N PRO A 419 11.79 -23.87 -4.99
CA PRO A 419 10.77 -24.32 -5.94
C PRO A 419 11.04 -25.77 -6.40
N PRO A 420 10.07 -26.42 -7.07
CA PRO A 420 10.31 -27.70 -7.73
C PRO A 420 11.50 -27.63 -8.69
N VAL A 421 12.26 -28.71 -8.79
CA VAL A 421 13.43 -28.83 -9.69
C VAL A 421 13.20 -29.86 -10.80
N PRO A 422 13.98 -29.85 -11.91
CA PRO A 422 13.84 -30.84 -12.97
C PRO A 422 13.87 -32.29 -12.44
N GLY A 423 12.86 -33.08 -12.81
CA GLY A 423 12.65 -34.44 -12.32
C GLY A 423 11.63 -34.57 -11.19
N GLU A 424 11.20 -33.47 -10.56
CA GLU A 424 10.08 -33.47 -9.61
C GLU A 424 8.72 -33.34 -10.32
N GLU A 425 7.67 -33.96 -9.76
CA GLU A 425 6.32 -34.10 -10.32
C GLU A 425 5.69 -32.75 -10.71
N SER A 426 5.83 -31.74 -9.84
CA SER A 426 5.22 -30.42 -9.99
C SER A 426 6.02 -29.47 -10.89
N TYR A 427 7.23 -29.83 -11.33
CA TYR A 427 8.16 -28.93 -12.03
C TYR A 427 7.56 -28.35 -13.32
N ALA A 428 7.02 -29.21 -14.19
CA ALA A 428 6.50 -28.78 -15.49
C ALA A 428 5.30 -27.82 -15.35
N GLN A 429 4.45 -28.03 -14.34
CA GLN A 429 3.34 -27.12 -14.05
C GLN A 429 3.86 -25.79 -13.45
N PHE A 430 4.77 -25.86 -12.48
CA PHE A 430 5.32 -24.68 -11.81
C PHE A 430 6.01 -23.71 -12.79
N ILE A 431 6.84 -24.24 -13.69
CA ILE A 431 7.52 -23.41 -14.71
C ILE A 431 6.50 -22.78 -15.66
N LYS A 432 5.51 -23.54 -16.14
CA LYS A 432 4.43 -23.02 -17.00
C LYS A 432 3.62 -21.91 -16.32
N GLU A 433 3.37 -22.03 -15.02
CA GLU A 433 2.70 -20.98 -14.23
C GLU A 433 3.60 -19.74 -14.07
N LYS A 434 4.88 -19.92 -13.68
CA LYS A 434 5.89 -18.85 -13.57
C LYS A 434 6.03 -18.06 -14.87
N GLU A 435 6.32 -18.74 -15.97
CA GLU A 435 6.49 -18.14 -17.29
C GLU A 435 5.22 -17.43 -17.77
N SER A 436 4.05 -18.03 -17.58
CA SER A 436 2.77 -17.40 -17.91
C SER A 436 2.59 -16.08 -17.18
N VAL A 437 2.89 -16.02 -15.88
CA VAL A 437 2.78 -14.78 -15.10
C VAL A 437 3.81 -13.74 -15.56
N LEU A 438 5.09 -14.11 -15.70
CA LEU A 438 6.15 -13.19 -16.12
C LEU A 438 5.93 -12.64 -17.53
N ASN A 439 5.58 -13.49 -18.50
CA ASN A 439 5.26 -13.07 -19.86
C ASN A 439 4.04 -12.13 -19.92
N ASN A 440 3.03 -12.35 -19.07
CA ASN A 440 1.88 -11.45 -18.97
C ASN A 440 2.24 -10.11 -18.32
N LEU A 441 3.18 -10.08 -17.37
CA LEU A 441 3.67 -8.84 -16.77
C LEU A 441 4.53 -8.05 -17.76
N ALA A 442 5.46 -8.69 -18.48
CA ALA A 442 6.28 -8.06 -19.52
C ALA A 442 5.43 -7.45 -20.65
N LYS A 443 4.43 -8.18 -21.15
CA LYS A 443 3.47 -7.67 -22.15
C LYS A 443 2.70 -6.44 -21.65
N LYS A 444 2.27 -6.44 -20.38
CA LYS A 444 1.59 -5.30 -19.76
C LYS A 444 2.52 -4.12 -19.53
N ALA A 445 3.78 -4.36 -19.16
CA ALA A 445 4.79 -3.32 -18.96
C ALA A 445 4.98 -2.52 -20.26
N LYS A 446 5.31 -3.22 -21.36
CA LYS A 446 5.45 -2.61 -22.69
C LYS A 446 4.16 -1.93 -23.18
N LEU A 447 2.99 -2.56 -23.02
CA LEU A 447 1.72 -1.93 -23.39
C LEU A 447 1.45 -0.64 -22.60
N THR A 448 1.82 -0.59 -21.32
CA THR A 448 1.63 0.59 -20.46
C THR A 448 2.53 1.75 -20.90
N GLU A 449 3.81 1.45 -21.19
CA GLU A 449 4.79 2.38 -21.78
C GLU A 449 4.30 2.92 -23.14
N ASP A 450 3.98 2.01 -24.07
CA ASP A 450 3.48 2.32 -25.42
C ASP A 450 2.17 3.13 -25.41
N MET A 451 1.34 3.00 -24.37
CA MET A 451 0.10 3.75 -24.22
C MET A 451 0.36 5.14 -23.63
N PHE A 452 1.14 5.28 -22.57
CA PHE A 452 1.42 6.59 -21.98
C PHE A 452 2.22 7.49 -22.93
N ASN A 453 3.22 6.96 -23.63
CA ASN A 453 4.03 7.72 -24.60
C ASN A 453 3.27 8.15 -25.87
N LYS A 454 2.00 7.74 -26.04
CA LYS A 454 1.10 8.24 -27.10
C LYS A 454 0.19 9.38 -26.64
N ILE A 455 0.13 9.70 -25.34
CA ILE A 455 -0.73 10.76 -24.81
C ILE A 455 0.07 12.07 -24.81
N PRO A 456 -0.39 13.12 -25.52
CA PRO A 456 0.28 14.42 -25.49
C PRO A 456 0.35 14.97 -24.06
N GLY A 457 1.53 15.47 -23.67
CA GLY A 457 1.76 15.94 -22.30
C GLY A 457 2.00 14.83 -21.27
N VAL A 458 2.25 13.59 -21.71
CA VAL A 458 2.69 12.48 -20.85
C VAL A 458 3.98 11.87 -21.42
N HIS A 459 4.93 11.55 -20.55
CA HIS A 459 6.14 10.78 -20.89
C HIS A 459 6.32 9.65 -19.88
N CYS A 460 6.74 8.47 -20.32
CA CYS A 460 6.97 7.30 -19.48
C CYS A 460 8.28 6.62 -19.87
N ASN A 461 9.21 6.55 -18.92
CA ASN A 461 10.43 5.77 -19.05
C ASN A 461 10.13 4.27 -19.22
N PRO A 462 11.07 3.49 -19.81
CA PRO A 462 10.88 2.06 -20.02
C PRO A 462 10.62 1.27 -18.73
N LEU A 463 9.61 0.40 -18.75
CA LEU A 463 9.28 -0.47 -17.60
C LEU A 463 10.16 -1.72 -17.60
N GLN A 464 11.40 -1.56 -17.16
CA GLN A 464 12.41 -2.62 -17.16
C GLN A 464 12.10 -3.77 -16.18
N GLY A 465 11.34 -3.51 -15.13
CA GLY A 465 11.03 -4.48 -14.08
C GLY A 465 9.91 -4.07 -13.12
N ALA A 466 9.90 -4.70 -11.94
CA ALA A 466 8.91 -4.51 -10.88
C ALA A 466 7.44 -4.68 -11.35
N MET A 467 6.53 -3.77 -10.99
CA MET A 467 5.09 -3.85 -11.35
C MET A 467 4.45 -2.50 -11.67
N TYR A 468 5.23 -1.44 -11.85
CA TYR A 468 4.73 -0.06 -11.84
C TYR A 468 5.31 0.76 -12.99
N ALA A 469 4.48 1.66 -13.50
CA ALA A 469 4.90 2.80 -14.29
C ALA A 469 4.91 4.05 -13.38
N PHE A 470 5.83 4.97 -13.65
CA PHE A 470 5.84 6.31 -13.05
C PHE A 470 5.91 7.39 -14.14
N PRO A 471 4.86 7.51 -14.99
CA PRO A 471 4.81 8.54 -16.02
C PRO A 471 4.86 9.95 -15.43
N ARG A 472 5.59 10.83 -16.12
CA ARG A 472 5.60 12.27 -15.92
C ARG A 472 4.45 12.90 -16.69
N ILE A 473 3.76 13.83 -16.05
CA ILE A 473 2.67 14.63 -16.61
C ILE A 473 3.10 16.09 -16.70
N PHE A 474 3.00 16.67 -17.90
CA PHE A 474 3.32 18.07 -18.16
C PHE A 474 2.09 18.94 -17.90
N ILE A 475 1.82 19.20 -16.62
CA ILE A 475 0.66 19.98 -16.16
C ILE A 475 0.82 21.46 -16.60
N PRO A 476 -0.12 22.05 -17.36
CA PRO A 476 -0.07 23.46 -17.73
C PRO A 476 -0.28 24.39 -16.53
N SER A 477 0.29 25.61 -16.57
CA SER A 477 0.22 26.59 -15.47
C SER A 477 -1.19 26.83 -14.94
N LYS A 478 -2.20 26.93 -15.81
CA LYS A 478 -3.61 27.09 -15.41
C LYS A 478 -4.15 25.97 -14.52
N ALA A 479 -3.67 24.73 -14.73
CA ALA A 479 -4.06 23.58 -13.91
C ALA A 479 -3.24 23.48 -12.61
N ILE A 480 -2.05 24.12 -12.57
CA ILE A 480 -1.29 24.33 -11.33
C ILE A 480 -2.00 25.38 -10.46
N GLU A 481 -2.37 26.53 -11.05
CA GLU A 481 -3.16 27.59 -10.40
C GLU A 481 -4.49 27.05 -9.83
N GLU A 482 -5.20 26.22 -10.58
CA GLU A 482 -6.45 25.58 -10.14
C GLU A 482 -6.24 24.60 -8.97
N ALA A 483 -5.12 23.85 -8.98
CA ALA A 483 -4.76 22.95 -7.88
C ALA A 483 -4.38 23.73 -6.61
N GLU A 484 -3.67 24.86 -6.75
CA GLU A 484 -3.34 25.78 -5.66
C GLU A 484 -4.61 26.40 -5.05
N ALA A 485 -5.58 26.82 -5.88
CA ALA A 485 -6.88 27.28 -5.42
C ALA A 485 -7.63 26.23 -4.59
N HIS A 486 -7.48 24.95 -4.95
CA HIS A 486 -8.01 23.79 -4.20
C HIS A 486 -7.12 23.36 -3.01
N LYS A 487 -5.98 24.02 -2.77
CA LYS A 487 -4.98 23.67 -1.75
C LYS A 487 -4.45 22.24 -1.89
N MET A 488 -4.28 21.77 -3.13
CA MET A 488 -3.74 20.46 -3.46
C MET A 488 -2.45 20.59 -4.27
N ALA A 489 -1.55 19.60 -4.14
CA ALA A 489 -0.45 19.46 -5.10
C ALA A 489 -1.03 19.23 -6.52
N PRO A 490 -0.40 19.75 -7.59
CA PRO A 490 -0.93 19.64 -8.96
C PRO A 490 -1.20 18.19 -9.40
N ASP A 491 -0.34 17.25 -9.03
CA ASP A 491 -0.54 15.82 -9.32
C ASP A 491 -1.64 15.18 -8.45
N MET A 492 -1.80 15.58 -7.19
CA MET A 492 -2.93 15.17 -6.35
C MET A 492 -4.25 15.64 -6.97
N PHE A 493 -4.32 16.90 -7.42
CA PHE A 493 -5.50 17.44 -8.10
C PHE A 493 -5.82 16.66 -9.38
N TYR A 494 -4.82 16.43 -10.24
CA TYR A 494 -4.96 15.59 -11.44
C TYR A 494 -5.48 14.18 -11.10
N CYS A 495 -4.88 13.51 -10.11
CA CYS A 495 -5.28 12.15 -9.73
C CYS A 495 -6.68 12.09 -9.10
N MET A 496 -7.08 13.13 -8.35
CA MET A 496 -8.43 13.27 -7.81
C MET A 496 -9.46 13.44 -8.92
N LYS A 497 -9.19 14.30 -9.92
CA LYS A 497 -10.09 14.47 -11.08
C LYS A 497 -10.19 13.21 -11.92
N LEU A 498 -9.07 12.55 -12.20
CA LEU A 498 -9.04 11.25 -12.88
C LEU A 498 -9.96 10.23 -12.17
N LEU A 499 -9.88 10.14 -10.84
CA LEU A 499 -10.73 9.25 -10.05
C LEU A 499 -12.22 9.66 -10.08
N GLU A 500 -12.52 10.96 -9.95
CA GLU A 500 -13.90 11.48 -9.93
C GLU A 500 -14.62 11.29 -11.27
N GLU A 501 -13.89 11.35 -12.39
CA GLU A 501 -14.44 11.31 -13.74
C GLU A 501 -14.41 9.91 -14.37
N THR A 502 -13.37 9.11 -14.10
CA THR A 502 -13.17 7.80 -14.75
C THR A 502 -13.22 6.59 -13.81
N GLY A 503 -13.23 6.82 -12.49
CA GLY A 503 -13.15 5.77 -11.48
C GLY A 503 -11.75 5.15 -11.33
N ILE A 504 -10.74 5.62 -12.06
CA ILE A 504 -9.38 5.08 -12.00
C ILE A 504 -8.64 5.69 -10.80
N CYS A 505 -8.28 4.84 -9.84
CA CYS A 505 -7.54 5.22 -8.62
C CYS A 505 -6.05 4.93 -8.80
N VAL A 506 -5.24 5.98 -9.01
CA VAL A 506 -3.76 5.96 -9.03
C VAL A 506 -3.19 6.58 -7.74
N VAL A 507 -1.86 6.70 -7.61
CA VAL A 507 -1.22 7.45 -6.52
C VAL A 507 -0.41 8.61 -7.11
N PRO A 508 -0.60 9.87 -6.66
CA PRO A 508 0.15 11.01 -7.19
C PRO A 508 1.65 10.95 -6.83
N GLY A 509 2.48 11.59 -7.66
CA GLY A 509 3.94 11.63 -7.54
C GLY A 509 4.45 12.28 -6.25
N SER A 510 3.76 13.31 -5.78
CA SER A 510 3.94 13.94 -4.46
C SER A 510 3.93 12.94 -3.31
N GLY A 511 3.18 11.84 -3.42
CA GLY A 511 3.17 10.75 -2.45
C GLY A 511 4.44 9.89 -2.39
N PHE A 512 5.36 10.06 -3.35
CA PHE A 512 6.66 9.39 -3.45
C PHE A 512 7.83 10.38 -3.43
N GLY A 513 7.55 11.69 -3.43
CA GLY A 513 8.55 12.70 -3.76
C GLY A 513 8.94 12.66 -5.25
N GLN A 514 9.36 13.81 -5.77
CA GLN A 514 9.84 14.00 -7.14
C GLN A 514 10.73 15.25 -7.19
N ARG A 515 11.38 15.54 -8.32
CA ARG A 515 12.10 16.81 -8.51
C ARG A 515 11.10 17.97 -8.51
N GLU A 516 11.50 19.12 -7.96
CA GLU A 516 10.67 20.33 -8.00
C GLU A 516 10.35 20.73 -9.44
N GLY A 517 9.13 21.22 -9.69
CA GLY A 517 8.64 21.51 -11.05
C GLY A 517 8.35 20.29 -11.93
N THR A 518 8.47 19.06 -11.40
CA THR A 518 8.05 17.82 -12.08
C THR A 518 6.84 17.22 -11.38
N TYR A 519 5.96 16.55 -12.15
CA TYR A 519 4.71 15.98 -11.65
C TYR A 519 4.51 14.59 -12.26
N HIS A 520 4.08 13.63 -11.45
CA HIS A 520 3.96 12.23 -11.86
C HIS A 520 2.73 11.58 -11.24
N PHE A 521 2.44 10.34 -11.65
CA PHE A 521 1.61 9.42 -10.87
C PHE A 521 2.12 7.99 -11.02
N ARG A 522 1.93 7.15 -9.99
CA ARG A 522 2.20 5.71 -10.09
C ARG A 522 0.97 4.97 -10.60
N ALA A 523 1.15 4.23 -11.69
CA ALA A 523 0.14 3.35 -12.27
C ALA A 523 0.59 1.89 -12.33
N ARG A 524 -0.38 0.99 -12.48
CA ARG A 524 -0.18 -0.45 -12.67
C ARG A 524 -1.18 -0.98 -13.70
N GLY A 525 -0.70 -1.75 -14.68
CA GLY A 525 -1.55 -2.39 -15.69
C GLY A 525 -2.47 -3.48 -15.09
N ARG A 526 -3.75 -3.14 -14.84
CA ARG A 526 -4.80 -4.13 -14.56
C ARG A 526 -5.14 -4.92 -15.84
N ARG A 527 -5.69 -6.12 -15.68
CA ARG A 527 -6.31 -6.86 -16.79
C ARG A 527 -7.53 -6.10 -17.31
N SER A 528 -7.71 -6.00 -18.63
CA SER A 528 -8.98 -5.54 -19.20
C SER A 528 -10.11 -6.51 -18.86
N SER A 529 -11.26 -5.99 -18.45
CA SER A 529 -12.49 -6.76 -18.21
C SER A 529 -13.22 -7.17 -19.50
N LEU A 530 -12.70 -6.76 -20.67
CA LEU A 530 -13.09 -7.25 -21.99
C LEU A 530 -12.67 -8.72 -22.16
N VAL A 531 -13.50 -9.61 -21.62
CA VAL A 531 -13.51 -11.04 -21.93
C VAL A 531 -14.27 -11.21 -23.25
N PRO A 532 -13.65 -11.73 -24.33
CA PRO A 532 -14.40 -12.29 -25.44
C PRO A 532 -15.21 -13.47 -24.90
N GLY A 533 -16.52 -13.49 -25.15
CA GLY A 533 -17.38 -14.60 -24.71
C GLY A 533 -16.87 -15.96 -25.23
N PRO A 534 -17.16 -17.08 -24.53
CA PRO A 534 -16.74 -18.40 -24.96
C PRO A 534 -17.53 -18.85 -26.20
N GLY A 535 -17.08 -18.43 -27.39
CA GLY A 535 -17.75 -18.69 -28.66
C GLY A 535 -17.10 -17.91 -29.80
N GLY A 536 -15.92 -18.33 -30.23
CA GLY A 536 -15.18 -17.65 -31.30
C GLY A 536 -13.87 -18.34 -31.65
N SER A 537 -13.96 -19.46 -32.39
CA SER A 537 -12.80 -20.05 -33.04
C SER A 537 -12.29 -19.11 -34.14
N TRP A 538 -11.05 -18.66 -34.04
CA TRP A 538 -10.39 -17.95 -35.15
C TRP A 538 -9.04 -18.60 -35.46
N ALA A 539 -8.91 -19.03 -36.71
CA ALA A 539 -7.73 -19.71 -37.22
C ALA A 539 -6.53 -18.76 -37.31
N ALA A 540 -5.33 -19.32 -37.20
CA ALA A 540 -4.08 -18.57 -37.35
C ALA A 540 -3.83 -18.19 -38.83
N PRO A 541 -3.43 -16.94 -39.14
CA PRO A 541 -2.90 -16.60 -40.45
C PRO A 541 -1.44 -17.04 -40.58
N CYS A 542 -1.10 -17.72 -41.67
CA CYS A 542 0.29 -17.92 -42.09
C CYS A 542 0.92 -16.61 -42.63
N PRO A 543 2.26 -16.45 -42.58
CA PRO A 543 2.92 -15.22 -43.03
C PRO A 543 3.15 -15.20 -44.55
N PRO A 544 3.04 -14.04 -45.22
CA PRO A 544 3.54 -13.87 -46.58
C PRO A 544 5.06 -13.64 -46.61
N ARG A 545 5.71 -14.14 -47.66
CA ARG A 545 7.15 -13.96 -47.92
C ARG A 545 7.44 -12.57 -48.50
N GLY A 546 8.68 -12.11 -48.31
CA GLY A 546 9.08 -10.72 -48.57
C GLY A 546 9.20 -10.30 -50.04
N CYS A 547 9.55 -9.02 -50.23
CA CYS A 547 10.14 -8.49 -51.46
C CYS A 547 11.07 -7.29 -51.16
N VAL A 548 11.75 -6.78 -52.18
CA VAL A 548 13.04 -6.06 -52.09
C VAL A 548 12.94 -4.52 -52.00
N ARG A 549 13.99 -3.91 -51.42
CA ARG A 549 14.53 -2.52 -51.50
C ARG A 549 14.21 -1.71 -52.80
N PRO A 550 14.32 -0.35 -52.84
CA PRO A 550 15.39 0.45 -52.20
C PRO A 550 15.04 1.85 -51.62
N ALA A 551 16.06 2.53 -51.12
CA ALA A 551 16.06 3.91 -50.59
C ALA A 551 16.13 4.99 -51.70
N PRO A 552 16.03 6.28 -51.31
CA PRO A 552 17.12 7.20 -51.70
C PRO A 552 17.61 8.14 -50.57
N LEU A 553 18.86 8.59 -50.72
CA LEU A 553 19.45 9.75 -50.03
C LEU A 553 18.76 11.05 -50.48
N TRP A 554 18.88 12.15 -49.72
CA TRP A 554 19.27 13.49 -50.25
C TRP A 554 19.86 14.37 -49.12
N ALA A 555 20.61 15.42 -49.50
CA ALA A 555 21.58 16.15 -48.66
C ALA A 555 20.97 17.38 -47.93
N ARG A 556 21.37 17.72 -46.69
CA ARG A 556 22.49 18.63 -46.29
C ARG A 556 22.32 20.10 -46.71
N PHE A 557 22.07 20.99 -45.74
CA PHE A 557 22.49 22.40 -45.78
C PHE A 557 22.90 22.91 -44.39
N ARG A 558 23.58 24.06 -44.33
CA ARG A 558 24.44 24.52 -43.22
C ARG A 558 24.31 26.04 -43.02
N LEU A 559 24.71 26.54 -41.85
CA LEU A 559 24.87 27.96 -41.45
C LEU A 559 23.55 28.70 -41.13
N GLY A 560 23.51 29.69 -40.22
CA GLY A 560 24.64 30.37 -39.56
C GLY A 560 24.32 31.08 -38.23
N SER A 561 25.25 31.94 -37.82
CA SER A 561 25.42 32.53 -36.48
C SER A 561 24.76 33.90 -36.28
N GLY A 562 24.38 34.25 -35.03
CA GLY A 562 23.94 35.62 -34.67
C GLY A 562 23.93 35.89 -33.17
N ARG A 563 24.67 36.92 -32.75
CA ARG A 563 25.06 37.33 -31.39
C ARG A 563 23.97 38.08 -30.59
N VAL A 564 24.02 37.90 -29.27
CA VAL A 564 24.05 38.92 -28.18
C VAL A 564 23.31 40.26 -28.38
N LEU A 565 22.39 40.59 -27.47
CA LEU A 565 22.40 41.89 -26.78
C LEU A 565 21.81 41.77 -25.36
N ALA A 566 22.32 42.57 -24.42
CA ALA A 566 21.80 42.69 -23.05
C ALA A 566 21.43 44.15 -22.78
N MET A 567 20.38 44.40 -21.99
CA MET A 567 20.21 45.62 -21.16
C MET A 567 19.19 45.42 -20.03
N ALA A 568 19.50 46.01 -18.88
CA ALA A 568 18.64 46.37 -17.76
C ALA A 568 18.99 47.85 -17.40
N PRO A 569 18.46 48.51 -16.34
CA PRO A 569 17.41 48.16 -15.38
C PRO A 569 16.36 49.27 -15.15
N GLY A 570 15.45 49.13 -14.17
CA GLY A 570 14.52 50.20 -13.76
C GLY A 570 14.03 50.12 -12.29
N LYS A 571 13.78 51.28 -11.66
CA LYS A 571 13.39 51.47 -10.24
C LYS A 571 12.38 52.66 -10.12
N ALA A 572 11.72 53.00 -9.00
CA ALA A 572 11.89 52.54 -7.61
C ALA A 572 10.57 52.24 -6.80
N PRO A 573 9.87 53.18 -6.09
CA PRO A 573 9.54 52.86 -4.69
C PRO A 573 8.15 53.27 -4.14
N CYS A 574 8.01 53.09 -2.80
CA CYS A 574 6.97 53.57 -1.85
C CYS A 574 5.76 52.63 -1.59
N ARG A 575 5.20 52.54 -0.36
CA ARG A 575 5.36 53.35 0.88
C ARG A 575 5.10 52.55 2.17
N ARG A 576 5.57 53.06 3.33
CA ARG A 576 5.41 52.51 4.70
C ARG A 576 4.03 52.75 5.34
N ARG A 577 3.68 51.99 6.39
CA ARG A 577 3.08 52.50 7.66
C ARG A 577 3.32 51.53 8.85
N SER A 578 3.19 52.05 10.08
CA SER A 578 3.73 51.47 11.33
C SER A 578 3.04 52.02 12.59
N SER A 579 2.84 51.17 13.63
CA SER A 579 2.65 51.48 15.08
C SER A 579 2.30 50.15 15.80
N ASP A 580 2.98 49.69 16.88
CA ASP A 580 2.92 50.12 18.30
C ASP A 580 1.49 50.09 18.90
N SER A 581 1.19 49.70 20.15
CA SER A 581 1.91 49.15 21.34
C SER A 581 0.81 48.63 22.32
N GLY A 582 0.92 47.58 23.15
CA GLY A 582 1.69 47.50 24.41
C GLY A 582 0.79 47.57 25.70
N VAL A 583 1.04 46.67 26.67
CA VAL A 583 0.76 46.77 28.15
C VAL A 583 -0.61 46.31 28.75
N GLU A 584 -0.53 45.47 29.81
CA GLU A 584 -1.59 45.07 30.78
C GLU A 584 -1.61 45.97 32.04
N PRO A 585 -2.67 45.91 32.88
CA PRO A 585 -2.45 45.87 34.33
C PRO A 585 -3.36 44.92 35.16
N ASP A 586 -3.06 44.85 36.47
CA ASP A 586 -3.33 43.77 37.43
C ASP A 586 -4.68 43.85 38.23
N ARG A 587 -4.87 42.91 39.17
CA ARG A 587 -6.10 42.48 39.88
C ARG A 587 -6.65 43.42 40.97
N GLY A 588 -7.96 43.28 41.27
CA GLY A 588 -8.62 43.77 42.50
C GLY A 588 -10.03 43.17 42.73
N ALA A 589 -10.40 42.88 43.99
CA ALA A 589 -11.68 42.26 44.41
C ALA A 589 -12.86 43.29 44.46
N LEU A 590 -14.17 42.98 44.54
CA LEU A 590 -14.95 41.99 45.32
C LEU A 590 -16.31 41.62 44.63
N PRO A 591 -17.07 40.59 45.08
CA PRO A 591 -18.28 40.10 44.39
C PRO A 591 -19.61 40.40 45.11
N ARG A 592 -20.62 40.95 44.41
CA ARG A 592 -22.07 40.85 44.78
C ARG A 592 -23.08 41.39 43.73
N ASP A 593 -22.90 41.10 42.43
CA ASP A 593 -23.89 41.54 41.41
C ASP A 593 -23.95 40.67 40.12
N ARG A 594 -23.48 39.41 40.18
CA ARG A 594 -23.21 38.63 38.96
C ARG A 594 -24.39 37.83 38.40
N ASP A 595 -25.32 37.39 39.26
CA ASP A 595 -26.31 36.37 38.89
C ASP A 595 -27.57 36.92 38.19
N GLN A 596 -27.92 38.20 38.38
CA GLN A 596 -29.02 38.83 37.61
C GLN A 596 -28.57 39.27 36.20
N ARG A 597 -27.31 39.71 36.04
CA ARG A 597 -26.76 40.09 34.72
C ARG A 597 -26.56 38.90 33.78
N THR A 598 -26.19 37.73 34.30
CA THR A 598 -26.03 36.50 33.49
C THR A 598 -27.36 35.97 32.95
N ALA A 599 -28.42 35.95 33.76
CA ALA A 599 -29.76 35.54 33.32
C ALA A 599 -30.31 36.45 32.19
N LEU A 600 -30.14 37.77 32.32
CA LEU A 600 -30.54 38.74 31.29
C LEU A 600 -29.69 38.63 30.00
N SER A 601 -28.42 38.23 30.14
CA SER A 601 -27.50 38.00 29.02
C SER A 601 -27.82 36.73 28.24
N GLN A 602 -28.19 35.64 28.92
CA GLN A 602 -28.52 34.38 28.27
C GLN A 602 -29.79 34.49 27.42
N LYS A 603 -30.85 35.11 27.97
CA LYS A 603 -32.12 35.32 27.24
C LYS A 603 -31.92 36.14 25.94
N LYS A 604 -30.98 37.09 25.92
CA LYS A 604 -30.58 37.84 24.72
C LYS A 604 -29.75 37.03 23.72
N LYS A 605 -28.97 36.03 24.17
CA LYS A 605 -28.28 35.09 23.27
C LYS A 605 -29.27 34.15 22.59
N ASP A 606 -30.17 33.55 23.37
CA ASP A 606 -31.15 32.59 22.86
C ASP A 606 -32.08 33.24 21.81
N GLN A 607 -32.48 34.50 22.04
CA GLN A 607 -33.27 35.29 21.09
C GLN A 607 -32.51 35.62 19.79
N ARG A 608 -31.17 35.85 19.86
CA ARG A 608 -30.31 36.00 18.67
C ARG A 608 -30.13 34.69 17.90
N ILE A 609 -30.03 33.56 18.60
CA ILE A 609 -29.93 32.24 17.97
C ILE A 609 -31.24 31.89 17.25
N ALA A 610 -32.39 32.20 17.85
CA ALA A 610 -33.69 32.01 17.21
C ALA A 610 -33.83 32.82 15.90
N LEU A 611 -33.43 34.10 15.90
CA LEU A 611 -33.39 34.95 14.71
C LEU A 611 -32.44 34.40 13.63
N PHE A 612 -31.23 33.98 14.01
CA PHE A 612 -30.28 33.37 13.07
C PHE A 612 -30.83 32.08 12.43
N LEU A 613 -31.53 31.25 13.20
CA LEU A 613 -32.15 30.02 12.69
C LEU A 613 -33.34 30.31 11.78
N SER A 614 -34.15 31.35 12.02
CA SER A 614 -35.22 31.75 11.10
C SER A 614 -34.67 32.29 9.78
N ASP A 615 -33.61 33.11 9.83
CA ASP A 615 -32.97 33.66 8.63
C ASP A 615 -32.32 32.54 7.79
N PHE A 616 -31.70 31.55 8.44
CA PHE A 616 -31.11 30.38 7.78
C PHE A 616 -32.18 29.48 7.12
N ASP A 617 -33.31 29.23 7.80
CA ASP A 617 -34.41 28.44 7.25
C ASP A 617 -35.16 29.18 6.11
N GLN A 618 -35.15 30.52 6.14
CA GLN A 618 -35.67 31.35 5.04
C GLN A 618 -34.74 31.29 3.82
N GLN A 619 -33.42 31.50 4.00
CA GLN A 619 -32.44 31.36 2.92
C GLN A 619 -32.46 29.96 2.30
N ALA A 620 -32.59 28.91 3.11
CA ALA A 620 -32.69 27.53 2.61
C ALA A 620 -33.93 27.32 1.71
N LYS A 621 -35.08 27.92 2.05
CA LYS A 621 -36.31 27.84 1.22
C LYS A 621 -36.15 28.60 -0.08
N GLU A 622 -35.55 29.77 -0.05
CA GLU A 622 -35.27 30.58 -1.25
C GLU A 622 -34.33 29.83 -2.20
N HIS A 623 -33.26 29.23 -1.69
CA HIS A 623 -32.33 28.40 -2.49
C HIS A 623 -33.01 27.18 -3.11
N ILE A 624 -33.86 26.47 -2.36
CA ILE A 624 -34.65 25.33 -2.88
C ILE A 624 -35.62 25.78 -3.99
N GLN A 625 -36.17 26.99 -3.88
CA GLN A 625 -37.10 27.55 -4.85
C GLN A 625 -36.41 28.06 -6.13
N GLU A 626 -35.16 28.51 -6.01
CA GLU A 626 -34.27 28.84 -7.13
C GLU A 626 -33.82 27.57 -7.88
N MET A 627 -33.34 26.54 -7.17
CA MET A 627 -33.02 25.22 -7.75
C MET A 627 -34.20 24.59 -8.51
N LYS A 628 -35.45 24.79 -8.05
CA LYS A 628 -36.64 24.33 -8.77
C LYS A 628 -36.82 25.06 -10.11
N LYS A 629 -36.62 26.37 -10.17
CA LYS A 629 -36.70 27.15 -11.42
C LYS A 629 -35.63 26.72 -12.42
N GLU A 630 -34.40 26.45 -11.96
CA GLU A 630 -33.34 25.92 -12.82
C GLU A 630 -33.70 24.53 -13.37
N LEU A 631 -34.24 23.63 -12.52
CA LEU A 631 -34.66 22.31 -12.94
C LEU A 631 -35.80 22.35 -13.98
N ASP A 632 -36.80 23.21 -13.79
CA ASP A 632 -37.90 23.41 -14.76
C ASP A 632 -37.39 23.99 -16.09
N SER A 633 -36.39 24.89 -16.05
CA SER A 633 -35.73 25.44 -17.24
C SER A 633 -34.93 24.38 -18.02
N LEU A 634 -34.20 23.52 -17.30
CA LEU A 634 -33.51 22.38 -17.88
C LEU A 634 -34.49 21.36 -18.49
N LEU A 635 -35.64 21.13 -17.84
CA LEU A 635 -36.69 20.25 -18.36
C LEU A 635 -37.25 20.77 -19.68
N GLN A 636 -37.62 22.06 -19.76
CA GLN A 636 -38.08 22.68 -21.00
C GLN A 636 -37.01 22.67 -22.10
N THR A 637 -35.74 22.79 -21.73
CA THR A 637 -34.62 22.71 -22.69
C THR A 637 -34.46 21.30 -23.25
N ALA A 638 -34.58 20.27 -22.39
CA ALA A 638 -34.59 18.88 -22.81
C ALA A 638 -35.80 18.52 -23.68
N GLU A 639 -37.00 19.00 -23.35
CA GLU A 639 -38.21 18.80 -24.17
C GLU A 639 -38.07 19.44 -25.56
N LYS A 640 -37.49 20.64 -25.65
CA LYS A 640 -37.19 21.30 -26.93
C LYS A 640 -36.14 20.54 -27.73
N ALA A 641 -35.06 20.06 -27.11
CA ALA A 641 -34.05 19.24 -27.77
C ALA A 641 -34.65 17.93 -28.31
N PHE A 642 -35.49 17.26 -27.52
CA PHE A 642 -36.16 16.02 -27.93
C PHE A 642 -37.17 16.25 -29.08
N ALA A 643 -37.86 17.39 -29.10
CA ALA A 643 -38.72 17.78 -30.22
C ALA A 643 -37.93 18.03 -31.52
N VAL A 644 -36.70 18.54 -31.44
CA VAL A 644 -35.81 18.72 -32.60
C VAL A 644 -35.29 17.36 -33.10
N GLU A 645 -34.86 16.45 -32.21
CA GLU A 645 -34.45 15.10 -32.63
C GLU A 645 -35.60 14.31 -33.27
N LEU A 646 -36.83 14.41 -32.74
CA LEU A 646 -38.03 13.81 -33.33
C LEU A 646 -38.27 14.23 -34.79
N LEU A 647 -37.84 15.43 -35.19
CA LEU A 647 -37.93 15.91 -36.58
C LEU A 647 -36.85 15.33 -37.52
N THR A 648 -35.84 14.63 -36.98
CA THR A 648 -34.81 13.92 -37.76
C THR A 648 -35.10 12.43 -37.95
N MET A 649 -35.99 11.83 -37.14
CA MET A 649 -36.30 10.40 -37.21
C MET A 649 -37.17 10.02 -38.42
N PRO A 650 -37.09 8.78 -38.98
CA PRO A 650 -37.95 8.34 -40.07
C PRO A 650 -39.45 8.42 -39.76
N ALA A 651 -40.27 8.72 -40.78
CA ALA A 651 -41.71 8.98 -40.61
C ALA A 651 -42.52 7.81 -40.00
N ALA A 652 -42.03 6.57 -40.13
CA ALA A 652 -42.63 5.39 -39.50
C ALA A 652 -42.52 5.43 -37.96
N VAL A 653 -41.38 5.89 -37.42
CA VAL A 653 -41.12 5.96 -35.98
C VAL A 653 -41.96 7.05 -35.31
N ARG A 654 -42.17 8.19 -36.00
CA ARG A 654 -43.00 9.31 -35.50
C ARG A 654 -44.48 8.98 -35.31
N LYS A 655 -44.96 7.86 -35.87
CA LYS A 655 -46.36 7.41 -35.75
C LYS A 655 -46.58 6.31 -34.70
N MET A 656 -45.52 5.78 -34.10
CA MET A 656 -45.63 4.76 -33.04
C MET A 656 -46.12 5.37 -31.73
N LYS A 657 -46.92 4.61 -30.97
CA LYS A 657 -47.38 5.03 -29.65
C LYS A 657 -46.24 4.90 -28.64
N ARG A 658 -46.20 5.79 -27.63
CA ARG A 658 -45.13 5.87 -26.61
C ARG A 658 -44.77 4.52 -25.95
N LYS A 659 -45.72 3.59 -25.86
CA LYS A 659 -45.50 2.24 -25.32
C LYS A 659 -44.72 1.31 -26.27
N GLU A 660 -44.96 1.42 -27.58
CA GLU A 660 -44.31 0.61 -28.61
C GLU A 660 -42.82 0.99 -28.77
N VAL A 661 -42.50 2.28 -28.59
CA VAL A 661 -41.11 2.78 -28.61
C VAL A 661 -40.29 2.27 -27.42
N LEU A 662 -40.92 2.05 -26.26
CA LEU A 662 -40.24 1.57 -25.06
C LEU A 662 -39.93 0.06 -25.11
N ASP A 663 -40.76 -0.74 -25.81
CA ASP A 663 -40.54 -2.18 -25.99
C ASP A 663 -39.42 -2.53 -27.00
N LEU A 664 -38.80 -1.54 -27.65
CA LEU A 664 -37.66 -1.74 -28.58
C LEU A 664 -36.31 -1.98 -27.87
N GLN A 665 -36.22 -1.78 -26.55
CA GLN A 665 -34.99 -2.07 -25.80
C GLN A 665 -34.76 -3.59 -25.65
N GLY A 666 -34.03 -4.17 -26.60
CA GLY A 666 -33.51 -5.55 -26.48
C GLY A 666 -33.46 -6.39 -27.76
N ARG A 667 -33.70 -5.83 -28.96
CA ARG A 667 -33.62 -6.56 -30.23
C ARG A 667 -33.00 -5.72 -31.34
N GLU A 668 -31.67 -5.77 -31.50
CA GLU A 668 -30.93 -5.04 -32.55
C GLU A 668 -31.31 -5.47 -33.98
N GLU A 669 -31.82 -6.69 -34.17
CA GLU A 669 -32.14 -7.26 -35.49
C GLU A 669 -33.34 -6.59 -36.20
N VAL A 670 -34.25 -5.94 -35.47
CA VAL A 670 -35.46 -5.33 -36.08
C VAL A 670 -35.20 -3.91 -36.60
N ALA A 671 -34.29 -3.16 -35.98
CA ALA A 671 -33.90 -1.83 -36.45
C ALA A 671 -33.13 -1.91 -37.79
N LEU A 672 -32.30 -2.95 -37.97
CA LEU A 672 -31.56 -3.17 -39.20
C LEU A 672 -32.48 -3.62 -40.35
N ALA A 673 -33.48 -4.46 -40.08
CA ALA A 673 -34.44 -4.93 -41.08
C ALA A 673 -35.28 -3.80 -41.72
N ALA A 674 -35.57 -2.73 -40.96
CA ALA A 674 -36.28 -1.55 -41.47
C ALA A 674 -35.39 -0.56 -42.25
N ALA A 675 -34.06 -0.67 -42.14
CA ALA A 675 -33.10 0.17 -42.85
C ALA A 675 -32.64 -0.43 -44.21
N VAL A 676 -32.93 -1.71 -44.45
CA VAL A 676 -32.49 -2.44 -45.67
C VAL A 676 -33.56 -2.45 -46.78
N THR A 677 -34.81 -2.11 -46.48
CA THR A 677 -35.92 -2.13 -47.46
C THR A 677 -36.00 -0.92 -48.42
N ASP A 678 -34.93 -0.13 -48.56
CA ASP A 678 -34.85 1.00 -49.50
C ASP A 678 -33.74 0.85 -50.57
N CYS A 679 -33.11 -0.33 -50.69
CA CYS A 679 -32.14 -0.64 -51.75
C CYS A 679 -32.29 -2.06 -52.31
N SER A 680 -32.45 -2.14 -53.63
CA SER A 680 -32.33 -3.32 -54.50
C SER A 680 -33.47 -4.36 -54.48
N LEU A 681 -34.41 -4.16 -55.40
CA LEU A 681 -35.10 -5.26 -56.10
C LEU A 681 -34.10 -5.98 -57.04
N GLU A 682 -33.96 -7.30 -56.93
CA GLU A 682 -34.19 -8.27 -58.02
C GLU A 682 -33.75 -9.71 -57.65
N ALA A 683 -34.56 -10.68 -58.10
CA ALA A 683 -34.30 -12.12 -58.26
C ALA A 683 -33.66 -12.95 -57.10
N MET A 684 -34.43 -13.88 -56.52
CA MET A 684 -34.19 -15.35 -56.51
C MET A 684 -35.18 -16.12 -55.58
N PRO A 685 -35.36 -17.46 -55.72
CA PRO A 685 -36.64 -18.10 -55.41
C PRO A 685 -36.77 -18.79 -54.03
N ASN A 686 -38.04 -19.08 -53.73
CA ASN A 686 -38.62 -19.61 -52.50
C ASN A 686 -38.28 -21.11 -52.21
N PRO A 687 -37.87 -21.49 -50.98
CA PRO A 687 -37.95 -22.87 -50.49
C PRO A 687 -39.07 -23.06 -49.45
N LYS A 688 -39.85 -24.13 -49.63
CA LYS A 688 -41.04 -24.46 -48.81
C LYS A 688 -40.66 -24.92 -47.39
N LEU A 689 -41.46 -24.52 -46.39
CA LEU A 689 -41.45 -25.15 -45.06
C LEU A 689 -41.83 -26.64 -45.15
N VAL A 690 -41.08 -27.48 -44.46
CA VAL A 690 -41.55 -28.81 -44.01
C VAL A 690 -41.47 -28.84 -42.48
N ARG A 691 -42.62 -29.02 -41.83
CA ARG A 691 -42.74 -29.36 -40.40
C ARG A 691 -43.13 -30.83 -40.28
N THR A 692 -42.44 -31.58 -39.43
CA THR A 692 -43.06 -32.71 -38.71
C THR A 692 -42.56 -32.75 -37.27
N ASN A 693 -43.45 -33.15 -36.36
CA ASN A 693 -43.21 -33.19 -34.91
C ASN A 693 -42.65 -34.54 -34.48
N SER A 694 -41.95 -34.59 -33.35
CA SER A 694 -42.02 -35.74 -32.45
C SER A 694 -42.13 -35.30 -30.98
N LYS A 695 -42.85 -36.08 -30.18
CA LYS A 695 -43.20 -35.79 -28.78
C LYS A 695 -42.26 -36.55 -27.83
N LYS A 696 -42.09 -35.99 -26.62
CA LYS A 696 -41.84 -36.68 -25.33
C LYS A 696 -40.78 -37.80 -25.29
N ALA A 697 -39.70 -37.53 -24.55
CA ALA A 697 -39.49 -38.14 -23.23
C ALA A 697 -38.95 -37.05 -22.29
#